data_AF-A0A1Q3Z2C8-F1
#
_entry.id   AF-A0A1Q3Z2C8-F1
#
_cell.length_a   1.000
_cell.length_b   1.000
_cell.length_c   1.000
_cell.angle_alpha   90.00
_cell.angle_beta   90.00
_cell.angle_gamma   90.00
#
_symmetry.space_group_name_H-M   'P 1'
#
loop_
_entity.id
_entity.type
_entity.pdbx_description
1 polymer ?
#
loop_
_entity_poly.entity_id
_entity_poly.type
_entity_poly.pdbx_seq_one_letter_code
_entity_poly.pdbx_strand_id
1 'polypeptide(L)'
;MAGMVWKWLVPGAITVIAGTALAVTQTGAMVSDDLSARAGAALDPGQFPWAHVSVDGRDATISGTATTQAAIDQAVAKVAAVSGVRAVTSAVALAEKMSPFVFSASVSAGQVALSGGYPDDALHAALLSAAGTPADSMKLASGAPDNFGAGAKFALAALADLDEGHVELADSTLSVEGRAKSAVAFDSLQTLQASAPAGLQLAALKVTPPLASPYVWTAAFDGAAVTISGNTPDPDLADKLRALAPAGITVSTTLALASGEPAGFAANTLALLKSLLQLEQGQASINDGKITLSGAPASAAIADAVTAAAAGLGGTASLEPPRVADFALVIDKADKGLVFSGVVPDEATKDRLAALQGADVAGLTLARGAPQRFASAVDFGLDLLGHLASGKASVDGERLSVSGRAGTIADFKAATGLLAQGAPQGVALAATDLHPPIAKPFTFSARKADGGAVTLGGFVPDEAARAALEAKIAKLAGDTADPADGAPQNFVLSAGKGLDILALLDSGTLAYDGANWSIDGTVDSPKKGFAADAAYSVAGLRTAGWSYSVHVPEPTLPIIAPYVWRAQKAADGSLAISGFVPSDDVKASLATRAANVSDSTALGAGAPADFETGVAAGLDALQALDDGALSLSGSKWTLTGSVADAKARDSIQAALTARINPANWQVAIQARDSAPVAAPYVWSATRAADGSVELSGYLPSESLKGFAAARAGTVSRDATAIASGEPAGFSDDLLAGLDALSHLTEGRAAFDGSAWRLSGTVATAADGDAALAALKAGSKGGALWTTALANYPPAPSSAASAEPSASSMPDVTSLPPASSSSEPPLAVSSAPPASSAEPEPAASELPASSAEPASASVEEPSSSASSEPASSSPEASSVAPSSSAPASSSSAESRAIAPTTLTAVQPMPETLLFEASRTAGGPMSLTGVVPSAEVADDLGTLAGARTDKLTVAADLPAGFAESATAGISALAQLAEGRVGFDGSRWWLRGKVGQQAVIDSVGAAIAALPGGRDWSVGLDLLAPIDACRLRIDGLSTRNAIVFKSGTAALEDSSTPILDELAADLALCPKAFVHVQGHTDSDGDADSNLALSVARAEAVVSELVKRGVDEGRLYAEGFGETDPIASNDTREGKAKNRRIAFEITEE
;
A
#
# COMPACT_ATOMS: atom_id res chain seq x y z
N MET A 1 119.32 -30.35 -150.66
CA MET A 1 119.29 -29.66 -149.35
C MET A 1 118.12 -30.24 -148.55
N ALA A 2 118.36 -30.89 -147.40
CA ALA A 2 117.29 -31.54 -146.62
C ALA A 2 117.49 -31.57 -145.09
N GLY A 3 118.62 -31.07 -144.57
CA GLY A 3 119.04 -31.29 -143.17
C GLY A 3 118.64 -30.23 -142.14
N MET A 4 117.82 -29.24 -142.50
CA MET A 4 117.64 -28.01 -141.68
C MET A 4 116.26 -27.85 -141.01
N VAL A 5 115.22 -28.55 -141.48
CA VAL A 5 113.83 -28.34 -141.01
C VAL A 5 113.50 -29.09 -139.71
N TRP A 6 114.08 -30.28 -139.50
CA TRP A 6 113.66 -31.18 -138.40
C TRP A 6 114.02 -30.67 -136.99
N LYS A 7 115.08 -29.86 -136.84
CA LYS A 7 115.65 -29.49 -135.52
C LYS A 7 114.75 -28.59 -134.65
N TRP A 8 113.70 -28.00 -135.20
CA TRP A 8 112.83 -27.05 -134.46
C TRP A 8 111.43 -27.58 -134.13
N LEU A 9 110.98 -28.67 -134.75
CA LEU A 9 109.61 -29.18 -134.61
C LEU A 9 109.39 -30.02 -133.34
N VAL A 10 110.36 -30.88 -132.99
CA VAL A 10 110.23 -31.83 -131.87
C VAL A 10 110.18 -31.14 -130.49
N PRO A 11 111.02 -30.13 -130.17
CA PRO A 11 110.97 -29.47 -128.87
C PRO A 11 109.63 -28.80 -128.58
N GLY A 12 109.07 -28.09 -129.57
CA GLY A 12 107.80 -27.38 -129.42
C GLY A 12 106.62 -28.29 -129.08
N ALA A 13 106.55 -29.48 -129.70
CA ALA A 13 105.50 -30.46 -129.41
C ALA A 13 105.57 -30.96 -127.95
N ILE A 14 106.77 -31.22 -127.42
CA ILE A 14 106.96 -31.67 -126.04
C ILE A 14 106.58 -30.56 -125.05
N THR A 15 107.00 -29.32 -125.29
CA THR A 15 106.63 -28.17 -124.44
C THR A 15 105.13 -27.94 -124.40
N VAL A 16 104.43 -28.07 -125.53
CA VAL A 16 102.95 -27.94 -125.57
C VAL A 16 102.28 -29.08 -124.81
N ILE A 17 102.66 -30.34 -125.03
CA ILE A 17 102.00 -31.49 -124.38
C ILE A 17 102.27 -31.49 -122.87
N ALA A 18 103.53 -31.35 -122.44
CA ALA A 18 103.89 -31.35 -121.03
C ALA A 18 103.35 -30.12 -120.29
N GLY A 19 103.38 -28.94 -120.93
CA GLY A 19 102.78 -27.71 -120.38
C GLY A 19 101.26 -27.81 -120.22
N THR A 20 100.57 -28.40 -121.21
CA THR A 20 99.12 -28.63 -121.12
C THR A 20 98.77 -29.64 -120.03
N ALA A 21 99.51 -30.74 -119.91
CA ALA A 21 99.28 -31.74 -118.87
C ALA A 21 99.49 -31.17 -117.45
N LEU A 22 100.56 -30.38 -117.24
CA LEU A 22 100.83 -29.72 -115.96
C LEU A 22 99.79 -28.62 -115.64
N ALA A 23 99.35 -27.88 -116.66
CA ALA A 23 98.28 -26.88 -116.49
C ALA A 23 96.95 -27.55 -116.10
N VAL A 24 96.58 -28.69 -116.72
CA VAL A 24 95.37 -29.44 -116.38
C VAL A 24 95.41 -29.98 -114.95
N THR A 25 96.53 -30.52 -114.48
CA THR A 25 96.62 -31.03 -113.10
C THR A 25 96.67 -29.92 -112.04
N GLN A 26 97.29 -28.77 -112.34
CA GLN A 26 97.30 -27.62 -111.41
C GLN A 26 95.97 -26.85 -111.39
N THR A 27 95.29 -26.70 -112.52
CA THR A 27 93.98 -26.02 -112.57
C THR A 27 92.82 -26.89 -112.07
N GLY A 28 92.91 -28.22 -112.18
CA GLY A 28 91.86 -29.14 -111.74
C GLY A 28 91.48 -28.95 -110.26
N ALA A 29 92.46 -28.88 -109.37
CA ALA A 29 92.23 -28.62 -107.93
C ALA A 29 91.59 -27.25 -107.69
N MET A 30 92.17 -26.18 -108.27
CA MET A 30 91.67 -24.81 -108.10
C MET A 30 90.22 -24.63 -108.60
N VAL A 31 89.83 -25.34 -109.67
CA VAL A 31 88.46 -25.34 -110.18
C VAL A 31 87.52 -26.15 -109.28
N SER A 32 87.98 -27.27 -108.71
CA SER A 32 87.19 -28.07 -107.77
C SER A 32 86.91 -27.30 -106.47
N ASP A 33 87.91 -26.62 -105.92
CA ASP A 33 87.79 -25.83 -104.69
C ASP A 33 86.87 -24.61 -104.87
N ASP A 34 87.04 -23.86 -105.98
CA ASP A 34 86.17 -22.73 -106.33
C ASP A 34 84.73 -23.17 -106.62
N LEU A 35 84.52 -24.29 -107.34
CA LEU A 35 83.18 -24.83 -107.54
C LEU A 35 82.56 -25.35 -106.23
N SER A 36 83.34 -25.96 -105.35
CA SER A 36 82.88 -26.40 -104.02
C SER A 36 82.44 -25.21 -103.18
N ALA A 37 83.24 -24.14 -103.13
CA ALA A 37 82.88 -22.90 -102.44
C ALA A 37 81.64 -22.23 -103.03
N ARG A 38 81.52 -22.15 -104.36
CA ARG A 38 80.36 -21.53 -105.04
C ARG A 38 79.10 -22.41 -104.98
N ALA A 39 79.22 -23.73 -104.90
CA ALA A 39 78.11 -24.65 -104.69
C ALA A 39 77.63 -24.67 -103.24
N GLY A 40 78.57 -24.67 -102.28
CA GLY A 40 78.27 -24.48 -100.86
C GLY A 40 77.61 -23.12 -100.57
N ALA A 41 78.01 -22.05 -101.27
CA ALA A 41 77.36 -20.74 -101.15
C ALA A 41 75.98 -20.64 -101.87
N ALA A 42 75.67 -21.55 -102.80
CA ALA A 42 74.37 -21.62 -103.47
C ALA A 42 73.33 -22.45 -102.68
N LEU A 43 73.82 -23.39 -101.85
CA LEU A 43 73.06 -23.99 -100.76
C LEU A 43 73.10 -23.05 -99.55
N ASP A 44 72.16 -22.12 -99.49
CA ASP A 44 71.94 -21.29 -98.30
C ASP A 44 71.83 -22.19 -97.05
N PRO A 45 72.75 -22.09 -96.07
CA PRO A 45 72.72 -22.93 -94.86
C PRO A 45 71.46 -22.73 -94.01
N GLY A 46 70.75 -21.60 -94.16
CA GLY A 46 69.44 -21.37 -93.54
C GLY A 46 68.28 -22.03 -94.30
N GLN A 47 68.45 -22.37 -95.58
CA GLN A 47 67.44 -23.07 -96.40
C GLN A 47 67.68 -24.59 -96.46
N PHE A 48 68.95 -25.03 -96.45
CA PHE A 48 69.34 -26.44 -96.57
C PHE A 48 70.41 -26.83 -95.53
N PRO A 49 70.14 -26.70 -94.21
CA PRO A 49 71.15 -26.93 -93.16
C PRO A 49 71.72 -28.35 -93.15
N TRP A 50 70.94 -29.33 -93.61
CA TRP A 50 71.34 -30.74 -93.74
C TRP A 50 72.24 -31.03 -94.95
N ALA A 51 72.37 -30.11 -95.91
CA ALA A 51 72.94 -30.39 -97.23
C ALA A 51 74.44 -30.11 -97.30
N HIS A 52 75.24 -31.17 -97.27
CA HIS A 52 76.69 -31.07 -97.47
C HIS A 52 77.04 -31.30 -98.94
N VAL A 53 77.73 -30.33 -99.55
CA VAL A 53 78.28 -30.44 -100.91
C VAL A 53 79.74 -30.85 -100.86
N SER A 54 80.12 -31.78 -101.72
CA SER A 54 81.49 -31.98 -102.18
C SER A 54 81.53 -31.89 -103.71
N VAL A 55 82.67 -31.49 -104.27
CA VAL A 55 82.88 -31.42 -105.74
C VAL A 55 84.16 -32.14 -106.11
N ASP A 56 84.07 -33.08 -107.05
CA ASP A 56 85.23 -33.72 -107.68
C ASP A 56 85.34 -33.23 -109.14
N GLY A 57 86.31 -32.34 -109.37
CA GLY A 57 86.60 -31.67 -110.63
C GLY A 57 85.49 -30.70 -111.08
N ARG A 58 84.35 -31.26 -111.50
CA ARG A 58 83.15 -30.52 -111.96
C ARG A 58 81.82 -31.19 -111.60
N ASP A 59 81.84 -32.38 -110.99
CA ASP A 59 80.63 -33.09 -110.57
C ASP A 59 80.44 -32.89 -109.07
N ALA A 60 79.26 -32.42 -108.68
CA ALA A 60 78.93 -32.19 -107.28
C ALA A 60 78.19 -33.39 -106.70
N THR A 61 78.51 -33.78 -105.46
CA THR A 61 77.70 -34.72 -104.68
C THR A 61 77.07 -33.98 -103.51
N ILE A 62 75.75 -34.12 -103.34
CA ILE A 62 75.05 -33.64 -102.14
C ILE A 62 74.81 -34.84 -101.22
N SER A 63 75.20 -34.74 -99.96
CA SER A 63 74.95 -35.74 -98.92
C SER A 63 74.32 -35.11 -97.68
N GLY A 64 73.76 -35.94 -96.81
CA GLY A 64 73.03 -35.51 -95.61
C GLY A 64 71.73 -36.28 -95.42
N THR A 65 70.88 -35.82 -94.50
CA THR A 65 69.55 -36.40 -94.24
C THR A 65 68.48 -35.33 -94.36
N ALA A 66 67.59 -35.47 -95.35
CA ALA A 66 66.47 -34.56 -95.56
C ALA A 66 65.15 -35.20 -95.08
N THR A 67 64.18 -34.38 -94.69
CA THR A 67 62.86 -34.83 -94.19
C THR A 67 61.74 -34.73 -95.22
N THR A 68 61.99 -34.13 -96.39
CA THR A 68 61.07 -34.13 -97.53
C THR A 68 61.82 -34.33 -98.85
N GLN A 69 61.22 -35.06 -99.79
CA GLN A 69 61.79 -35.25 -101.14
C GLN A 69 61.95 -33.89 -101.86
N ALA A 70 60.99 -32.99 -101.69
CA ALA A 70 61.02 -31.66 -102.30
C ALA A 70 62.24 -30.82 -101.86
N ALA A 71 62.72 -30.97 -100.62
CA ALA A 71 63.95 -30.32 -100.17
C ALA A 71 65.20 -30.90 -100.89
N ILE A 72 65.24 -32.22 -101.10
CA ILE A 72 66.32 -32.88 -101.87
C ILE A 72 66.33 -32.34 -103.31
N ASP A 73 65.18 -32.34 -103.96
CA ASP A 73 65.04 -31.91 -105.36
C ASP A 73 65.42 -30.43 -105.53
N GLN A 74 65.04 -29.57 -104.58
CA GLN A 74 65.41 -28.15 -104.57
C GLN A 74 66.92 -27.93 -104.32
N ALA A 75 67.53 -28.66 -103.39
CA ALA A 75 68.97 -28.58 -103.14
C ALA A 75 69.79 -29.02 -104.37
N VAL A 76 69.38 -30.13 -105.01
CA VAL A 76 69.97 -30.62 -106.26
C VAL A 76 69.82 -29.59 -107.38
N ALA A 77 68.65 -28.97 -107.53
CA ALA A 77 68.42 -27.91 -108.53
C ALA A 77 69.27 -26.64 -108.27
N LYS A 78 69.43 -26.23 -107.00
CA LYS A 78 70.28 -25.09 -106.60
C LYS A 78 71.74 -25.32 -106.97
N VAL A 79 72.29 -26.49 -106.67
CA VAL A 79 73.69 -26.84 -107.01
C VAL A 79 73.87 -27.01 -108.53
N ALA A 80 72.88 -27.60 -109.22
CA ALA A 80 72.93 -27.78 -110.67
C ALA A 80 72.90 -26.43 -111.45
N ALA A 81 72.34 -25.37 -110.85
CA ALA A 81 72.33 -24.03 -111.42
C ALA A 81 73.68 -23.27 -111.27
N VAL A 82 74.64 -23.80 -110.52
CA VAL A 82 75.92 -23.11 -110.26
C VAL A 82 76.83 -23.18 -111.49
N SER A 83 77.14 -22.01 -112.06
CA SER A 83 77.89 -21.90 -113.31
C SER A 83 79.27 -22.58 -113.22
N GLY A 84 79.40 -23.68 -113.94
CA GLY A 84 80.61 -24.52 -114.01
C GLY A 84 80.43 -25.93 -113.45
N VAL A 85 79.40 -26.21 -112.63
CA VAL A 85 78.99 -27.60 -112.31
C VAL A 85 78.56 -28.31 -113.60
N ARG A 86 78.80 -29.62 -113.69
CA ARG A 86 78.49 -30.47 -114.86
C ARG A 86 77.36 -31.46 -114.59
N ALA A 87 77.40 -32.11 -113.44
CA ALA A 87 76.38 -33.04 -112.96
C ALA A 87 76.25 -32.92 -111.44
N VAL A 88 75.10 -33.32 -110.90
CA VAL A 88 74.85 -33.38 -109.46
C VAL A 88 74.36 -34.79 -109.10
N THR A 89 75.03 -35.42 -108.16
CA THR A 89 74.67 -36.74 -107.60
C THR A 89 74.05 -36.52 -106.22
N SER A 90 72.86 -37.10 -105.98
CA SER A 90 72.27 -37.14 -104.65
C SER A 90 72.69 -38.42 -103.93
N ALA A 91 73.36 -38.25 -102.79
CA ALA A 91 73.64 -39.26 -101.77
C ALA A 91 72.92 -38.89 -100.46
N VAL A 92 71.75 -38.25 -100.58
CA VAL A 92 70.93 -37.77 -99.46
C VAL A 92 69.97 -38.87 -99.01
N ALA A 93 69.93 -39.15 -97.70
CA ALA A 93 68.94 -40.03 -97.11
C ALA A 93 67.63 -39.28 -96.84
N LEU A 94 66.48 -39.93 -97.06
CA LEU A 94 65.20 -39.44 -96.55
C LEU A 94 65.00 -39.97 -95.12
N ALA A 95 64.69 -39.09 -94.17
CA ALA A 95 64.45 -39.46 -92.77
C ALA A 95 63.25 -40.42 -92.62
N GLU A 96 63.28 -41.25 -91.58
CA GLU A 96 62.23 -42.24 -91.29
C GLU A 96 60.85 -41.56 -91.19
N LYS A 97 59.83 -42.15 -91.83
CA LYS A 97 58.49 -41.56 -91.89
C LYS A 97 57.68 -41.89 -90.64
N MET A 98 57.31 -40.87 -89.88
CA MET A 98 56.39 -40.96 -88.74
C MET A 98 54.94 -40.70 -89.22
N SER A 99 53.98 -41.47 -88.73
CA SER A 99 52.55 -41.37 -89.11
C SER A 99 51.66 -42.04 -88.05
N PRO A 100 50.81 -41.32 -87.29
CA PRO A 100 50.76 -39.85 -87.21
C PRO A 100 52.12 -39.27 -86.80
N PHE A 101 52.40 -38.04 -87.21
CA PHE A 101 53.62 -37.34 -86.82
C PHE A 101 53.43 -36.72 -85.43
N VAL A 102 54.07 -37.31 -84.41
CA VAL A 102 53.84 -36.97 -83.00
C VAL A 102 55.00 -36.17 -82.42
N PHE A 103 54.69 -35.07 -81.74
CA PHE A 103 55.56 -34.41 -80.76
C PHE A 103 54.88 -34.49 -79.40
N SER A 104 55.60 -34.93 -78.36
CA SER A 104 55.09 -34.93 -77.00
C SER A 104 56.10 -34.33 -76.03
N ALA A 105 55.60 -33.51 -75.12
CA ALA A 105 56.37 -32.85 -74.09
C ALA A 105 55.67 -32.97 -72.74
N SER A 106 56.43 -33.20 -71.67
CA SER A 106 55.89 -33.35 -70.31
C SER A 106 56.69 -32.56 -69.29
N VAL A 107 56.04 -32.25 -68.16
CA VAL A 107 56.65 -31.58 -67.00
C VAL A 107 56.24 -32.31 -65.73
N SER A 108 57.18 -32.58 -64.84
CA SER A 108 56.89 -33.04 -63.47
C SER A 108 58.05 -32.60 -62.56
N ALA A 109 57.72 -32.13 -61.36
CA ALA A 109 58.67 -31.51 -60.42
C ALA A 109 59.58 -30.43 -61.06
N GLY A 110 59.04 -29.67 -62.02
CA GLY A 110 59.77 -28.63 -62.77
C GLY A 110 60.78 -29.13 -63.80
N GLN A 111 60.91 -30.45 -64.03
CA GLN A 111 61.74 -31.01 -65.09
C GLN A 111 60.90 -31.21 -66.36
N VAL A 112 61.34 -30.64 -67.48
CA VAL A 112 60.71 -30.82 -68.79
C VAL A 112 61.37 -31.96 -69.55
N ALA A 113 60.58 -32.80 -70.23
CA ALA A 113 61.07 -33.83 -71.14
C ALA A 113 60.41 -33.69 -72.52
N LEU A 114 61.16 -33.89 -73.60
CA LEU A 114 60.69 -33.79 -74.98
C LEU A 114 60.90 -35.11 -75.73
N SER A 115 59.94 -35.49 -76.57
CA SER A 115 59.93 -36.76 -77.31
C SER A 115 59.14 -36.68 -78.62
N GLY A 116 59.33 -37.66 -79.50
CA GLY A 116 58.67 -37.73 -80.80
C GLY A 116 59.54 -37.27 -81.97
N GLY A 117 58.92 -36.74 -83.03
CA GLY A 117 59.57 -36.33 -84.27
C GLY A 117 59.80 -34.82 -84.40
N TYR A 118 60.89 -34.43 -85.06
CA TYR A 118 61.06 -33.09 -85.61
C TYR A 118 61.40 -33.12 -87.12
N PRO A 119 60.91 -32.15 -87.92
CA PRO A 119 61.16 -32.07 -89.35
C PRO A 119 62.50 -31.41 -89.74
N ASP A 120 63.13 -30.64 -88.85
CA ASP A 120 64.40 -29.97 -89.12
C ASP A 120 65.10 -29.52 -87.82
N ASP A 121 66.43 -29.36 -87.90
CA ASP A 121 67.30 -29.04 -86.76
C ASP A 121 67.09 -27.60 -86.24
N ALA A 122 66.59 -26.68 -87.07
CA ALA A 122 66.33 -25.29 -86.67
C ALA A 122 65.07 -25.19 -85.79
N LEU A 123 64.03 -25.97 -86.12
CA LEU A 123 62.88 -26.16 -85.26
C LEU A 123 63.24 -26.95 -84.00
N HIS A 124 64.07 -28.00 -84.10
CA HIS A 124 64.56 -28.74 -82.93
C HIS A 124 65.27 -27.83 -81.93
N ALA A 125 66.24 -27.04 -82.37
CA ALA A 125 66.92 -26.04 -81.55
C ALA A 125 65.96 -24.99 -80.96
N ALA A 126 64.94 -24.56 -81.72
CA ALA A 126 63.93 -23.62 -81.23
C ALA A 126 62.99 -24.23 -80.18
N LEU A 127 62.67 -25.52 -80.25
CA LEU A 127 61.88 -26.23 -79.24
C LEU A 127 62.70 -26.45 -77.96
N LEU A 128 63.97 -26.86 -78.09
CA LEU A 128 64.91 -26.93 -76.96
C LEU A 128 65.05 -25.59 -76.25
N SER A 129 65.27 -24.51 -77.00
CA SER A 129 65.40 -23.15 -76.44
C SER A 129 64.10 -22.62 -75.80
N ALA A 130 62.93 -23.11 -76.22
CA ALA A 130 61.65 -22.76 -75.59
C ALA A 130 61.37 -23.57 -74.31
N ALA A 131 61.87 -24.80 -74.24
CA ALA A 131 61.79 -25.67 -73.07
C ALA A 131 62.94 -25.46 -72.04
N GLY A 132 63.92 -24.60 -72.34
CA GLY A 132 65.04 -24.28 -71.45
C GLY A 132 66.12 -25.35 -71.45
N THR A 133 66.09 -26.27 -70.49
CA THR A 133 67.04 -27.39 -70.37
C THR A 133 66.30 -28.73 -70.21
N PRO A 134 65.57 -29.19 -71.25
CA PRO A 134 64.78 -30.41 -71.17
C PRO A 134 65.64 -31.69 -71.26
N ALA A 135 65.08 -32.80 -70.79
CA ALA A 135 65.51 -34.13 -71.20
C ALA A 135 65.02 -34.41 -72.64
N ASP A 136 65.93 -34.36 -73.62
CA ASP A 136 65.59 -34.59 -75.02
C ASP A 136 65.70 -36.07 -75.43
N SER A 137 64.68 -36.54 -76.13
CA SER A 137 64.60 -37.87 -76.75
C SER A 137 63.99 -37.85 -78.16
N MET A 138 63.84 -36.65 -78.75
CA MET A 138 63.24 -36.47 -80.08
C MET A 138 64.17 -36.96 -81.21
N LYS A 139 63.61 -37.19 -82.40
CA LYS A 139 64.34 -37.67 -83.58
C LYS A 139 63.96 -36.91 -84.86
N LEU A 140 64.94 -36.69 -85.73
CA LEU A 140 64.71 -36.18 -87.09
C LEU A 140 63.85 -37.20 -87.88
N ALA A 141 62.68 -36.77 -88.36
CA ALA A 141 61.69 -37.63 -89.01
C ALA A 141 60.99 -36.93 -90.18
N SER A 142 60.51 -37.72 -91.16
CA SER A 142 59.67 -37.23 -92.26
C SER A 142 58.18 -37.43 -91.98
N GLY A 143 57.33 -36.62 -92.61
CA GLY A 143 55.86 -36.73 -92.53
C GLY A 143 55.14 -35.65 -91.72
N ALA A 144 55.84 -34.65 -91.18
CA ALA A 144 55.21 -33.54 -90.46
C ALA A 144 54.21 -32.77 -91.35
N PRO A 145 53.03 -32.39 -90.83
CA PRO A 145 52.06 -31.58 -91.57
C PRO A 145 52.48 -30.10 -91.66
N ASP A 146 51.81 -29.36 -92.54
CA ASP A 146 51.96 -27.91 -92.65
C ASP A 146 51.70 -27.22 -91.29
N ASN A 147 52.48 -26.19 -90.99
CA ASN A 147 52.45 -25.44 -89.72
C ASN A 147 52.76 -26.24 -88.42
N PHE A 148 53.21 -27.50 -88.49
CA PHE A 148 53.53 -28.31 -87.30
C PHE A 148 54.45 -27.59 -86.29
N GLY A 149 55.47 -26.87 -86.77
CA GLY A 149 56.38 -26.09 -85.91
C GLY A 149 55.75 -24.91 -85.16
N ALA A 150 54.60 -24.41 -85.60
CA ALA A 150 53.79 -23.46 -84.83
C ALA A 150 52.97 -24.20 -83.75
N GLY A 151 52.39 -25.34 -84.10
CA GLY A 151 51.69 -26.22 -83.16
C GLY A 151 52.58 -26.71 -82.02
N ALA A 152 53.80 -27.18 -82.31
CA ALA A 152 54.73 -27.69 -81.29
C ALA A 152 55.20 -26.59 -80.32
N LYS A 153 55.42 -25.36 -80.81
CA LYS A 153 55.73 -24.19 -79.96
C LYS A 153 54.53 -23.75 -79.11
N PHE A 154 53.32 -23.84 -79.66
CA PHE A 154 52.07 -23.58 -78.93
C PHE A 154 51.81 -24.63 -77.84
N ALA A 155 52.09 -25.91 -78.12
CA ALA A 155 52.04 -26.99 -77.14
C ALA A 155 53.05 -26.77 -76.00
N LEU A 156 54.29 -26.34 -76.29
CA LEU A 156 55.25 -25.95 -75.26
C LEU A 156 54.81 -24.74 -74.42
N ALA A 157 54.15 -23.75 -75.03
CA ALA A 157 53.58 -22.63 -74.28
C ALA A 157 52.48 -23.08 -73.31
N ALA A 158 51.60 -24.00 -73.72
CA ALA A 158 50.61 -24.61 -72.84
C ALA A 158 51.26 -25.46 -71.72
N LEU A 159 52.29 -26.25 -72.05
CA LEU A 159 53.03 -27.02 -71.06
C LEU A 159 53.70 -26.13 -70.00
N ALA A 160 54.20 -24.96 -70.40
CA ALA A 160 54.83 -24.01 -69.48
C ALA A 160 53.85 -23.41 -68.46
N ASP A 161 52.53 -23.51 -68.67
CA ASP A 161 51.48 -23.14 -67.72
C ASP A 161 51.04 -24.28 -66.78
N LEU A 162 51.55 -25.49 -67.01
CA LEU A 162 51.42 -26.63 -66.10
C LEU A 162 52.58 -26.69 -65.11
N ASP A 163 52.28 -27.10 -63.88
CA ASP A 163 53.25 -27.47 -62.83
C ASP A 163 53.60 -28.97 -62.91
N GLU A 164 52.63 -29.77 -63.33
CA GLU A 164 52.79 -31.19 -63.63
C GLU A 164 51.82 -31.61 -64.73
N GLY A 165 52.27 -32.31 -65.78
CA GLY A 165 51.40 -32.74 -66.87
C GLY A 165 52.13 -33.10 -68.17
N HIS A 166 51.34 -33.27 -69.23
CA HIS A 166 51.84 -33.55 -70.58
C HIS A 166 51.00 -32.85 -71.65
N VAL A 167 51.64 -32.64 -72.80
CA VAL A 167 51.03 -32.22 -74.06
C VAL A 167 51.44 -33.19 -75.16
N GLU A 168 50.54 -33.49 -76.07
CA GLU A 168 50.83 -34.29 -77.27
C GLU A 168 50.21 -33.63 -78.50
N LEU A 169 51.03 -33.39 -79.52
CA LEU A 169 50.64 -32.93 -80.83
C LEU A 169 50.78 -34.09 -81.82
N ALA A 170 49.66 -34.70 -82.18
CA ALA A 170 49.57 -35.75 -83.20
C ALA A 170 49.02 -35.16 -84.51
N ASP A 171 49.87 -35.09 -85.54
CA ASP A 171 49.64 -34.34 -86.78
C ASP A 171 49.23 -32.88 -86.49
N SER A 172 47.95 -32.53 -86.67
CA SER A 172 47.38 -31.20 -86.39
C SER A 172 46.51 -31.16 -85.14
N THR A 173 46.60 -32.18 -84.28
CA THR A 173 45.70 -32.41 -83.14
C THR A 173 46.47 -32.32 -81.82
N LEU A 174 46.12 -31.38 -80.96
CA LEU A 174 46.71 -31.18 -79.64
C LEU A 174 45.84 -31.80 -78.53
N SER A 175 46.49 -32.48 -77.58
CA SER A 175 45.96 -32.76 -76.23
C SER A 175 46.82 -32.06 -75.18
N VAL A 176 46.19 -31.66 -74.07
CA VAL A 176 46.84 -31.03 -72.91
C VAL A 176 46.19 -31.57 -71.63
N GLU A 177 46.97 -32.26 -70.78
CA GLU A 177 46.46 -32.85 -69.53
C GLU A 177 47.45 -32.65 -68.37
N GLY A 178 46.99 -32.15 -67.23
CA GLY A 178 47.87 -31.85 -66.09
C GLY A 178 47.25 -30.93 -65.04
N ARG A 179 48.07 -30.42 -64.13
CA ARG A 179 47.77 -29.42 -63.10
C ARG A 179 48.37 -28.07 -63.49
N ALA A 180 47.54 -27.02 -63.51
CA ALA A 180 48.01 -25.66 -63.75
C ALA A 180 48.89 -25.13 -62.61
N LYS A 181 49.92 -24.34 -62.92
CA LYS A 181 50.86 -23.78 -61.91
C LYS A 181 50.27 -22.63 -61.08
N SER A 182 49.16 -22.03 -61.52
CA SER A 182 48.44 -20.95 -60.84
C SER A 182 47.01 -20.81 -61.39
N ALA A 183 46.16 -20.02 -60.73
CA ALA A 183 44.81 -19.73 -61.24
C ALA A 183 44.86 -18.99 -62.59
N VAL A 184 45.76 -18.01 -62.75
CA VAL A 184 45.96 -17.29 -64.02
C VAL A 184 46.39 -18.23 -65.15
N ALA A 185 47.24 -19.22 -64.83
CA ALA A 185 47.64 -20.25 -65.78
C ALA A 185 46.49 -21.21 -66.12
N PHE A 186 45.64 -21.56 -65.15
CA PHE A 186 44.42 -22.34 -65.37
C PHE A 186 43.47 -21.61 -66.33
N ASP A 187 43.17 -20.33 -66.08
CA ASP A 187 42.29 -19.52 -66.94
C ASP A 187 42.87 -19.38 -68.36
N SER A 188 44.19 -19.18 -68.46
CA SER A 188 44.90 -19.14 -69.75
C SER A 188 44.74 -20.46 -70.52
N LEU A 189 44.88 -21.60 -69.83
CA LEU A 189 44.68 -22.93 -70.41
C LEU A 189 43.21 -23.23 -70.76
N GLN A 190 42.22 -22.75 -70.01
CA GLN A 190 40.81 -22.86 -70.39
C GLN A 190 40.50 -22.10 -71.70
N THR A 191 41.17 -20.96 -71.93
CA THR A 191 41.02 -20.18 -73.18
C THR A 191 41.90 -20.66 -74.34
N LEU A 192 42.69 -21.73 -74.16
CA LEU A 192 43.69 -22.21 -75.13
C LEU A 192 43.09 -22.50 -76.52
N GLN A 193 41.88 -23.04 -76.60
CA GLN A 193 41.21 -23.32 -77.88
C GLN A 193 40.96 -22.05 -78.72
N ALA A 194 40.69 -20.90 -78.07
CA ALA A 194 40.48 -19.62 -78.75
C ALA A 194 41.78 -18.96 -79.23
N SER A 195 42.94 -19.42 -78.71
CA SER A 195 44.27 -18.92 -79.06
C SER A 195 45.03 -19.85 -80.02
N ALA A 196 44.42 -20.94 -80.47
CA ALA A 196 45.05 -21.96 -81.31
C ALA A 196 45.45 -21.42 -82.70
N PRO A 197 46.68 -21.70 -83.18
CA PRO A 197 47.11 -21.36 -84.54
C PRO A 197 46.22 -21.98 -85.63
N ALA A 198 46.08 -21.28 -86.76
CA ALA A 198 45.24 -21.71 -87.88
C ALA A 198 45.64 -23.10 -88.41
N GLY A 199 44.70 -24.05 -88.32
CA GLY A 199 44.88 -25.45 -88.70
C GLY A 199 45.07 -26.42 -87.52
N LEU A 200 45.35 -25.92 -86.31
CA LEU A 200 45.45 -26.72 -85.09
C LEU A 200 44.05 -27.01 -84.50
N GLN A 201 43.80 -28.22 -84.03
CA GLN A 201 42.59 -28.61 -83.30
C GLN A 201 42.95 -29.09 -81.89
N LEU A 202 42.18 -28.69 -80.88
CA LEU A 202 42.33 -29.18 -79.50
C LEU A 202 41.35 -30.34 -79.28
N ALA A 203 41.85 -31.57 -79.14
CA ALA A 203 41.01 -32.76 -78.97
C ALA A 203 40.75 -33.13 -77.50
N ALA A 204 41.67 -32.77 -76.60
CA ALA A 204 41.51 -32.99 -75.16
C ALA A 204 42.17 -31.85 -74.37
N LEU A 205 41.44 -31.34 -73.38
CA LEU A 205 41.92 -30.38 -72.40
C LEU A 205 41.48 -30.88 -71.01
N LYS A 206 42.38 -31.56 -70.30
CA LYS A 206 42.13 -32.10 -68.95
C LYS A 206 43.06 -31.43 -67.94
N VAL A 207 42.83 -30.13 -67.73
CA VAL A 207 43.62 -29.33 -66.79
C VAL A 207 42.91 -29.22 -65.46
N THR A 208 43.61 -29.45 -64.35
CA THR A 208 43.14 -29.23 -62.98
C THR A 208 43.68 -27.91 -62.40
N PRO A 209 42.97 -27.27 -61.46
CA PRO A 209 43.43 -26.05 -60.79
C PRO A 209 44.73 -26.27 -59.98
N PRO A 210 45.49 -25.21 -59.63
CA PRO A 210 46.72 -25.34 -58.83
C PRO A 210 46.47 -26.04 -57.48
N LEU A 211 47.46 -26.78 -57.00
CA LEU A 211 47.38 -27.51 -55.73
C LEU A 211 47.45 -26.52 -54.56
N ALA A 212 46.49 -26.60 -53.65
CA ALA A 212 46.56 -25.92 -52.35
C ALA A 212 46.80 -26.92 -51.21
N SER A 213 47.80 -26.63 -50.38
CA SER A 213 48.06 -27.35 -49.13
C SER A 213 48.56 -26.34 -48.08
N PRO A 214 47.91 -26.21 -46.91
CA PRO A 214 46.67 -26.87 -46.53
C PRO A 214 45.47 -26.46 -47.40
N TYR A 215 44.52 -27.38 -47.59
CA TYR A 215 43.25 -27.09 -48.26
C TYR A 215 42.25 -26.55 -47.25
N VAL A 216 42.07 -25.23 -47.25
CA VAL A 216 41.28 -24.50 -46.25
C VAL A 216 39.99 -23.95 -46.85
N TRP A 217 38.88 -24.10 -46.13
CA TRP A 217 37.60 -23.45 -46.39
C TRP A 217 37.02 -22.95 -45.06
N THR A 218 36.45 -21.75 -45.05
CA THR A 218 35.82 -21.15 -43.88
C THR A 218 34.52 -20.46 -44.26
N ALA A 219 33.53 -20.52 -43.36
CA ALA A 219 32.32 -19.72 -43.42
C ALA A 219 32.01 -19.17 -42.02
N ALA A 220 31.73 -17.87 -41.91
CA ALA A 220 31.22 -17.25 -40.70
C ALA A 220 29.81 -16.69 -40.95
N PHE A 221 28.95 -16.74 -39.94
CA PHE A 221 27.58 -16.23 -39.98
C PHE A 221 27.31 -15.35 -38.75
N ASP A 222 26.77 -14.16 -38.95
CA ASP A 222 26.52 -13.14 -37.90
C ASP A 222 25.03 -12.91 -37.56
N GLY A 223 24.14 -13.70 -38.18
CA GLY A 223 22.68 -13.53 -38.10
C GLY A 223 22.04 -12.89 -39.34
N ALA A 224 22.80 -12.15 -40.15
CA ALA A 224 22.30 -11.45 -41.35
C ALA A 224 23.15 -11.68 -42.61
N ALA A 225 24.45 -11.98 -42.46
CA ALA A 225 25.40 -12.20 -43.54
C ALA A 225 26.26 -13.44 -43.29
N VAL A 226 26.53 -14.19 -44.36
CA VAL A 226 27.55 -15.24 -44.39
C VAL A 226 28.75 -14.75 -45.19
N THR A 227 29.94 -14.82 -44.61
CA THR A 227 31.21 -14.61 -45.31
C THR A 227 31.91 -15.94 -45.51
N ILE A 228 32.08 -16.37 -46.76
CA ILE A 228 32.75 -17.62 -47.13
C ILE A 228 34.08 -17.30 -47.80
N SER A 229 35.17 -17.94 -47.38
CA SER A 229 36.50 -17.75 -47.97
C SER A 229 37.39 -19.00 -47.88
N GLY A 230 38.44 -19.03 -48.70
CA GLY A 230 39.37 -20.16 -48.83
C GLY A 230 39.37 -20.73 -50.24
N ASN A 231 39.47 -22.05 -50.36
CA ASN A 231 39.61 -22.76 -51.63
C ASN A 231 38.28 -23.35 -52.13
N THR A 232 38.15 -23.51 -53.45
CA THR A 232 37.10 -24.30 -54.11
C THR A 232 37.67 -25.11 -55.27
N PRO A 233 37.21 -26.35 -55.52
CA PRO A 233 37.64 -27.16 -56.66
C PRO A 233 36.86 -26.82 -57.95
N ASP A 234 35.73 -26.13 -57.80
CA ASP A 234 34.70 -25.88 -58.82
C ASP A 234 34.15 -24.45 -58.64
N PRO A 235 34.09 -23.59 -59.68
CA PRO A 235 33.46 -22.27 -59.56
C PRO A 235 31.96 -22.36 -59.23
N ASP A 236 31.24 -23.35 -59.75
CA ASP A 236 29.80 -23.51 -59.52
C ASP A 236 29.48 -23.83 -58.05
N LEU A 237 30.46 -24.29 -57.25
CA LEU A 237 30.27 -24.49 -55.81
C LEU A 237 29.95 -23.18 -55.09
N ALA A 238 30.48 -22.04 -55.54
CA ALA A 238 30.15 -20.74 -54.98
C ALA A 238 28.68 -20.36 -55.23
N ASP A 239 28.14 -20.70 -56.40
CA ASP A 239 26.72 -20.51 -56.73
C ASP A 239 25.82 -21.44 -55.90
N LYS A 240 26.20 -22.73 -55.79
CA LYS A 240 25.51 -23.73 -54.97
C LYS A 240 25.47 -23.33 -53.48
N LEU A 241 26.54 -22.74 -52.96
CA LEU A 241 26.61 -22.20 -51.59
C LEU A 241 25.73 -20.94 -51.42
N ARG A 242 25.78 -19.99 -52.37
CA ARG A 242 24.93 -18.79 -52.34
C ARG A 242 23.43 -19.13 -52.43
N ALA A 243 23.07 -20.20 -53.14
CA ALA A 243 21.68 -20.69 -53.26
C ALA A 243 21.13 -21.40 -52.01
N LEU A 244 21.94 -21.70 -50.98
CA LEU A 244 21.48 -22.32 -49.74
C LEU A 244 20.92 -21.34 -48.70
N ALA A 245 21.18 -20.04 -48.84
CA ALA A 245 20.71 -19.06 -47.86
C ALA A 245 19.21 -18.74 -48.05
N PRO A 246 18.42 -18.66 -46.95
CA PRO A 246 17.04 -18.20 -47.01
C PRO A 246 16.96 -16.70 -47.30
N ALA A 247 15.81 -16.26 -47.82
CA ALA A 247 15.57 -14.86 -48.15
C ALA A 247 15.77 -13.95 -46.94
N GLY A 248 16.63 -12.93 -47.11
CA GLY A 248 17.03 -11.99 -46.05
C GLY A 248 18.49 -12.17 -45.60
N ILE A 249 19.07 -13.36 -45.75
CA ILE A 249 20.50 -13.59 -45.45
C ILE A 249 21.32 -13.33 -46.72
N THR A 250 22.37 -12.51 -46.59
CA THR A 250 23.32 -12.23 -47.69
C THR A 250 24.50 -13.19 -47.64
N VAL A 251 24.96 -13.71 -48.78
CA VAL A 251 26.13 -14.62 -48.84
C VAL A 251 27.20 -14.02 -49.75
N SER A 252 28.37 -13.77 -49.17
CA SER A 252 29.56 -13.31 -49.87
C SER A 252 30.59 -14.44 -49.99
N THR A 253 31.24 -14.56 -51.16
CA THR A 253 32.15 -15.66 -51.48
C THR A 253 33.48 -15.15 -52.02
N THR A 254 34.55 -15.27 -51.23
CA THR A 254 35.94 -14.96 -51.61
C THR A 254 36.72 -16.27 -51.72
N LEU A 255 36.37 -17.08 -52.73
CA LEU A 255 36.91 -18.42 -52.95
C LEU A 255 37.92 -18.42 -54.11
N ALA A 256 39.09 -19.01 -53.89
CA ALA A 256 40.12 -19.23 -54.90
C ALA A 256 40.00 -20.63 -55.51
N LEU A 257 40.15 -20.75 -56.83
CA LEU A 257 40.06 -22.03 -57.52
C LEU A 257 41.36 -22.84 -57.33
N ALA A 258 41.27 -23.99 -56.65
CA ALA A 258 42.41 -24.83 -56.30
C ALA A 258 42.01 -26.32 -56.16
N SER A 259 42.95 -27.21 -56.50
CA SER A 259 42.83 -28.68 -56.30
C SER A 259 43.53 -29.12 -55.01
N GLY A 260 43.29 -30.37 -54.60
CA GLY A 260 43.78 -30.93 -53.32
C GLY A 260 42.68 -31.04 -52.26
N GLU A 261 41.42 -30.95 -52.69
CA GLU A 261 40.24 -31.00 -51.85
C GLU A 261 40.10 -32.36 -51.15
N PRO A 262 39.70 -32.39 -49.85
CA PRO A 262 39.49 -33.64 -49.13
C PRO A 262 38.28 -34.40 -49.68
N ALA A 263 38.26 -35.72 -49.51
CA ALA A 263 37.18 -36.57 -50.00
C ALA A 263 35.80 -36.10 -49.50
N GLY A 264 34.87 -35.85 -50.44
CA GLY A 264 33.53 -35.36 -50.15
C GLY A 264 33.41 -33.84 -49.93
N PHE A 265 34.49 -33.06 -50.07
CA PHE A 265 34.55 -31.62 -49.77
C PHE A 265 33.29 -30.83 -50.14
N ALA A 266 32.85 -30.86 -51.41
CA ALA A 266 31.71 -30.08 -51.87
C ALA A 266 30.39 -30.43 -51.15
N ALA A 267 30.16 -31.72 -50.83
CA ALA A 267 29.01 -32.14 -50.04
C ALA A 267 29.13 -31.66 -48.58
N ASN A 268 30.35 -31.77 -48.01
CA ASN A 268 30.64 -31.35 -46.64
C ASN A 268 30.47 -29.82 -46.48
N THR A 269 30.90 -29.00 -47.43
CA THR A 269 30.70 -27.53 -47.38
C THR A 269 29.22 -27.14 -47.45
N LEU A 270 28.42 -27.83 -48.26
CA LEU A 270 26.97 -27.59 -48.35
C LEU A 270 26.25 -28.03 -47.05
N ALA A 271 26.65 -29.16 -46.46
CA ALA A 271 26.12 -29.65 -45.19
C ALA A 271 26.52 -28.75 -44.00
N LEU A 272 27.76 -28.26 -43.98
CA LEU A 272 28.24 -27.30 -42.97
C LEU A 272 27.51 -25.97 -43.07
N LEU A 273 27.35 -25.40 -44.27
CA LEU A 273 26.60 -24.15 -44.44
C LEU A 273 25.13 -24.31 -44.01
N LYS A 274 24.49 -25.43 -44.36
CA LYS A 274 23.12 -25.73 -43.90
C LYS A 274 23.02 -25.92 -42.38
N SER A 275 24.10 -26.35 -41.71
CA SER A 275 24.13 -26.51 -40.25
C SER A 275 24.42 -25.17 -39.55
N LEU A 276 25.32 -24.36 -40.12
CA LEU A 276 25.64 -23.00 -39.67
C LEU A 276 24.42 -22.07 -39.75
N LEU A 277 23.63 -22.17 -40.83
CA LEU A 277 22.39 -21.41 -41.04
C LEU A 277 21.22 -21.83 -40.12
N GLN A 278 21.40 -22.80 -39.21
CA GLN A 278 20.45 -23.11 -38.13
C GLN A 278 20.84 -22.48 -36.79
N LEU A 279 22.08 -22.00 -36.67
CA LEU A 279 22.55 -21.22 -35.52
C LEU A 279 22.15 -19.75 -35.69
N GLU A 280 22.11 -18.99 -34.61
CA GLU A 280 21.88 -17.54 -34.61
C GLU A 280 23.11 -16.78 -35.16
N GLN A 281 24.29 -17.30 -34.84
CA GLN A 281 25.61 -16.85 -35.27
C GLN A 281 26.59 -18.02 -35.14
N GLY A 282 27.71 -18.02 -35.86
CA GLY A 282 28.70 -19.09 -35.74
C GLY A 282 29.81 -19.07 -36.79
N GLN A 283 30.67 -20.09 -36.76
CA GLN A 283 31.75 -20.30 -37.72
C GLN A 283 31.90 -21.79 -38.05
N ALA A 284 32.09 -22.10 -39.33
CA ALA A 284 32.38 -23.43 -39.85
C ALA A 284 33.72 -23.41 -40.60
N SER A 285 34.51 -24.48 -40.51
CA SER A 285 35.72 -24.61 -41.30
C SER A 285 36.09 -26.06 -41.64
N ILE A 286 36.78 -26.20 -42.76
CA ILE A 286 37.47 -27.42 -43.19
C ILE A 286 38.94 -27.05 -43.39
N ASN A 287 39.86 -27.82 -42.82
CA ASN A 287 41.31 -27.64 -42.99
C ASN A 287 41.96 -29.03 -43.14
N ASP A 288 42.42 -29.37 -44.35
CA ASP A 288 42.93 -30.70 -44.73
C ASP A 288 41.98 -31.85 -44.27
N GLY A 289 40.67 -31.64 -44.46
CA GLY A 289 39.64 -32.59 -44.06
C GLY A 289 39.25 -32.57 -42.58
N LYS A 290 40.00 -31.89 -41.70
CA LYS A 290 39.55 -31.64 -40.32
C LYS A 290 38.40 -30.64 -40.34
N ILE A 291 37.23 -31.07 -39.86
CA ILE A 291 36.01 -30.25 -39.81
C ILE A 291 35.77 -29.73 -38.39
N THR A 292 35.51 -28.43 -38.27
CA THR A 292 35.06 -27.80 -37.01
C THR A 292 33.88 -26.86 -37.26
N LEU A 293 32.93 -26.84 -36.32
CA LEU A 293 31.75 -25.98 -36.33
C LEU A 293 31.56 -25.38 -34.93
N SER A 294 31.27 -24.10 -34.82
CA SER A 294 30.98 -23.43 -33.56
C SER A 294 29.89 -22.38 -33.70
N GLY A 295 29.26 -22.01 -32.58
CA GLY A 295 28.29 -20.91 -32.54
C GLY A 295 27.10 -21.12 -31.60
N ALA A 296 26.03 -20.40 -31.91
CA ALA A 296 24.92 -20.09 -31.01
C ALA A 296 23.62 -20.80 -31.41
N PRO A 297 23.22 -21.92 -30.79
CA PRO A 297 21.96 -22.57 -31.11
C PRO A 297 20.76 -21.81 -30.52
N ALA A 298 19.71 -21.63 -31.32
CA ALA A 298 18.45 -21.01 -30.89
C ALA A 298 17.57 -21.92 -30.02
N SER A 299 17.84 -23.24 -29.99
CA SER A 299 17.15 -24.21 -29.12
C SER A 299 17.99 -25.48 -28.91
N ALA A 300 17.64 -26.29 -27.90
CA ALA A 300 18.33 -27.56 -27.63
C ALA A 300 18.22 -28.54 -28.82
N ALA A 301 17.05 -28.64 -29.46
CA ALA A 301 16.87 -29.50 -30.63
C ALA A 301 17.74 -29.07 -31.83
N ILE A 302 18.03 -27.78 -31.97
CA ILE A 302 18.99 -27.26 -32.95
C ILE A 302 20.42 -27.63 -32.53
N ALA A 303 20.77 -27.51 -31.24
CA ALA A 303 22.09 -27.89 -30.74
C ALA A 303 22.38 -29.39 -30.99
N ASP A 304 21.42 -30.27 -30.72
CA ASP A 304 21.49 -31.71 -30.99
C ASP A 304 21.63 -31.99 -32.49
N ALA A 305 20.77 -31.38 -33.32
CA ALA A 305 20.78 -31.57 -34.78
C ALA A 305 22.10 -31.11 -35.42
N VAL A 306 22.63 -29.96 -35.00
CA VAL A 306 23.90 -29.40 -35.48
C VAL A 306 25.10 -30.21 -34.98
N THR A 307 25.06 -30.70 -33.73
CA THR A 307 26.10 -31.59 -33.19
C THR A 307 26.12 -32.94 -33.91
N ALA A 308 24.95 -33.53 -34.15
CA ALA A 308 24.82 -34.77 -34.93
C ALA A 308 25.25 -34.58 -36.39
N ALA A 309 24.96 -33.43 -37.00
CA ALA A 309 25.43 -33.10 -38.35
C ALA A 309 26.96 -32.98 -38.41
N ALA A 310 27.59 -32.25 -37.48
CA ALA A 310 29.04 -32.12 -37.41
C ALA A 310 29.73 -33.49 -37.19
N ALA A 311 29.21 -34.30 -36.26
CA ALA A 311 29.72 -35.65 -35.99
C ALA A 311 29.54 -36.59 -37.20
N GLY A 312 28.41 -36.50 -37.91
CA GLY A 312 28.15 -37.25 -39.15
C GLY A 312 29.09 -36.89 -40.31
N LEU A 313 29.71 -35.70 -40.29
CA LEU A 313 30.77 -35.28 -41.20
C LEU A 313 32.19 -35.64 -40.70
N GLY A 314 32.32 -36.28 -39.53
CA GLY A 314 33.60 -36.57 -38.89
C GLY A 314 34.27 -35.36 -38.22
N GLY A 315 33.51 -34.27 -38.00
CA GLY A 315 33.99 -33.06 -37.34
C GLY A 315 33.51 -32.90 -35.89
N THR A 316 33.94 -31.81 -35.25
CA THR A 316 33.54 -31.45 -33.88
C THR A 316 32.69 -30.18 -33.85
N ALA A 317 31.55 -30.22 -33.17
CA ALA A 317 30.77 -29.04 -32.81
C ALA A 317 31.21 -28.47 -31.45
N SER A 318 31.26 -27.14 -31.33
CA SER A 318 31.47 -26.41 -30.07
C SER A 318 30.43 -25.30 -29.97
N LEU A 319 29.31 -25.61 -29.30
CA LEU A 319 28.13 -24.76 -29.27
C LEU A 319 27.97 -24.06 -27.91
N GLU A 320 27.49 -22.82 -27.95
CA GLU A 320 26.97 -22.11 -26.77
C GLU A 320 25.70 -22.83 -26.22
N PRO A 321 25.31 -22.60 -24.95
CA PRO A 321 24.03 -23.08 -24.43
C PRO A 321 22.84 -22.60 -25.29
N PRO A 322 21.76 -23.39 -25.44
CA PRO A 322 20.60 -23.00 -26.24
C PRO A 322 19.92 -21.75 -25.68
N ARG A 323 19.24 -20.96 -26.51
CA ARG A 323 18.38 -19.87 -26.01
C ARG A 323 17.08 -20.45 -25.42
N VAL A 324 16.58 -19.83 -24.34
CA VAL A 324 15.19 -19.98 -23.85
C VAL A 324 14.49 -18.62 -23.81
N ALA A 325 13.17 -18.62 -23.97
CA ALA A 325 12.35 -17.41 -23.82
C ALA A 325 11.96 -17.15 -22.37
N ASP A 326 11.52 -18.20 -21.67
CA ASP A 326 11.07 -18.17 -20.27
C ASP A 326 12.29 -18.24 -19.33
N PHE A 327 13.07 -17.15 -19.29
CA PHE A 327 14.31 -17.08 -18.53
C PHE A 327 14.05 -16.82 -17.04
N ALA A 328 13.81 -17.90 -16.29
CA ALA A 328 13.47 -17.86 -14.88
C ALA A 328 14.53 -18.51 -13.97
N LEU A 329 14.83 -17.86 -12.84
CA LEU A 329 15.61 -18.39 -11.71
C LEU A 329 14.78 -18.30 -10.43
N VAL A 330 14.73 -19.40 -9.69
CA VAL A 330 14.09 -19.50 -8.37
C VAL A 330 15.14 -19.80 -7.30
N ILE A 331 15.03 -19.10 -6.18
CA ILE A 331 15.90 -19.23 -4.99
C ILE A 331 14.99 -19.46 -3.78
N ASP A 332 14.91 -20.68 -3.27
CA ASP A 332 14.16 -21.02 -2.06
C ASP A 332 15.11 -21.06 -0.84
N LYS A 333 14.84 -20.26 0.19
CA LYS A 333 15.61 -20.22 1.46
C LYS A 333 14.84 -20.94 2.58
N ALA A 334 15.50 -21.91 3.21
CA ALA A 334 14.98 -22.66 4.34
C ALA A 334 16.09 -22.97 5.37
N ASP A 335 15.74 -23.61 6.48
CA ASP A 335 16.65 -23.97 7.60
C ASP A 335 17.93 -24.73 7.19
N LYS A 336 18.00 -25.25 5.97
CA LYS A 336 19.13 -26.02 5.41
C LYS A 336 20.05 -25.21 4.48
N GLY A 337 19.69 -23.98 4.11
CA GLY A 337 20.44 -23.14 3.17
C GLY A 337 19.58 -22.55 2.04
N LEU A 338 20.21 -22.36 0.88
CA LEU A 338 19.61 -21.80 -0.34
C LEU A 338 19.51 -22.90 -1.41
N VAL A 339 18.32 -23.11 -1.98
CA VAL A 339 18.11 -24.06 -3.08
C VAL A 339 17.81 -23.28 -4.36
N PHE A 340 18.65 -23.47 -5.37
CA PHE A 340 18.58 -22.80 -6.66
C PHE A 340 17.99 -23.72 -7.73
N SER A 341 16.99 -23.25 -8.46
CA SER A 341 16.37 -23.99 -9.56
C SER A 341 16.01 -23.10 -10.75
N GLY A 342 16.03 -23.66 -11.95
CA GLY A 342 15.76 -22.94 -13.20
C GLY A 342 17.01 -22.72 -14.05
N VAL A 343 17.23 -21.49 -14.50
CA VAL A 343 18.13 -21.16 -15.62
C VAL A 343 19.18 -20.12 -15.22
N VAL A 344 20.42 -20.31 -15.66
CA VAL A 344 21.52 -19.34 -15.56
C VAL A 344 22.27 -19.20 -16.90
N PRO A 345 22.86 -18.02 -17.20
CA PRO A 345 23.42 -17.70 -18.52
C PRO A 345 24.66 -18.55 -18.89
N ASP A 346 25.48 -18.88 -17.91
CA ASP A 346 26.80 -19.49 -18.07
C ASP A 346 27.24 -20.24 -16.80
N GLU A 347 28.26 -21.10 -16.95
CA GLU A 347 28.79 -21.89 -15.84
C GLU A 347 29.47 -21.02 -14.78
N ALA A 348 30.05 -19.86 -15.15
CA ALA A 348 30.65 -18.94 -14.19
C ALA A 348 29.61 -18.36 -13.21
N THR A 349 28.40 -18.08 -13.68
CA THR A 349 27.27 -17.68 -12.85
C THR A 349 26.80 -18.84 -11.96
N LYS A 350 26.82 -20.08 -12.47
CA LYS A 350 26.48 -21.28 -11.69
C LYS A 350 27.49 -21.52 -10.56
N ASP A 351 28.78 -21.46 -10.85
CA ASP A 351 29.88 -21.56 -9.88
C ASP A 351 29.80 -20.46 -8.81
N ARG A 352 29.49 -19.22 -9.21
CA ARG A 352 29.29 -18.08 -8.29
C ARG A 352 28.17 -18.35 -7.28
N LEU A 353 27.06 -18.94 -7.72
CA LEU A 353 25.96 -19.32 -6.82
C LEU A 353 26.30 -20.55 -5.97
N ALA A 354 27.04 -21.52 -6.52
CA ALA A 354 27.51 -22.70 -5.80
C ALA A 354 28.50 -22.36 -4.66
N ALA A 355 29.21 -21.23 -4.75
CA ALA A 355 30.13 -20.74 -3.72
C ALA A 355 29.42 -20.10 -2.50
N LEU A 356 28.10 -19.88 -2.55
CA LEU A 356 27.34 -19.32 -1.44
C LEU A 356 27.15 -20.36 -0.31
N GLN A 357 27.17 -19.91 0.94
CA GLN A 357 27.12 -20.81 2.10
C GLN A 357 25.80 -21.58 2.16
N GLY A 358 25.87 -22.91 2.01
CA GLY A 358 24.69 -23.77 2.02
C GLY A 358 23.87 -23.74 0.73
N ALA A 359 24.47 -23.37 -0.40
CA ALA A 359 23.82 -23.43 -1.71
C ALA A 359 23.72 -24.86 -2.26
N ASP A 360 22.53 -25.23 -2.73
CA ASP A 360 22.30 -26.34 -3.64
C ASP A 360 21.96 -25.80 -5.04
N VAL A 361 22.83 -26.07 -6.01
CA VAL A 361 22.69 -25.66 -7.42
C VAL A 361 22.36 -26.83 -8.36
N ALA A 362 21.98 -27.99 -7.82
CA ALA A 362 21.65 -29.18 -8.62
C ALA A 362 20.46 -28.94 -9.56
N GLY A 363 19.56 -28.01 -9.22
CA GLY A 363 18.42 -27.60 -10.03
C GLY A 363 18.73 -26.59 -11.16
N LEU A 364 20.00 -26.19 -11.36
CA LEU A 364 20.38 -25.16 -12.34
C LEU A 364 20.82 -25.72 -13.70
N THR A 365 20.18 -25.22 -14.74
CA THR A 365 20.46 -25.50 -16.16
C THR A 365 21.12 -24.30 -16.84
N LEU A 366 21.96 -24.56 -17.84
CA LEU A 366 22.57 -23.52 -18.67
C LEU A 366 21.70 -23.22 -19.89
N ALA A 367 21.36 -21.95 -20.10
CA ALA A 367 20.76 -21.46 -21.33
C ALA A 367 21.09 -19.99 -21.54
N ARG A 368 20.99 -19.51 -22.78
CA ARG A 368 21.11 -18.07 -23.11
C ARG A 368 19.73 -17.41 -23.16
N GLY A 369 19.73 -16.07 -23.12
CA GLY A 369 18.49 -15.27 -23.06
C GLY A 369 18.29 -14.50 -21.77
N ALA A 370 19.27 -14.52 -20.85
CA ALA A 370 19.21 -13.73 -19.62
C ALA A 370 18.97 -12.23 -19.92
N PRO A 371 18.04 -11.56 -19.21
CA PRO A 371 17.81 -10.13 -19.35
C PRO A 371 19.03 -9.32 -18.90
N GLN A 372 19.19 -8.09 -19.42
CA GLN A 372 20.42 -7.29 -19.24
C GLN A 372 20.81 -7.01 -17.76
N ARG A 373 19.85 -7.13 -16.84
CA ARG A 373 20.02 -6.89 -15.40
C ARG A 373 19.84 -8.13 -14.54
N PHE A 374 19.84 -9.32 -15.13
CA PHE A 374 19.65 -10.61 -14.44
C PHE A 374 20.52 -10.73 -13.18
N ALA A 375 21.83 -10.55 -13.29
CA ALA A 375 22.74 -10.65 -12.14
C ALA A 375 22.36 -9.66 -11.02
N SER A 376 22.02 -8.41 -11.35
CA SER A 376 21.59 -7.41 -10.36
C SER A 376 20.23 -7.74 -9.71
N ALA A 377 19.31 -8.37 -10.44
CA ALA A 377 18.04 -8.85 -9.89
C ALA A 377 18.25 -10.05 -8.94
N VAL A 378 19.15 -10.97 -9.30
CA VAL A 378 19.54 -12.11 -8.46
C VAL A 378 20.24 -11.64 -7.19
N ASP A 379 21.17 -10.70 -7.30
CA ASP A 379 21.94 -10.21 -6.15
C ASP A 379 21.05 -9.42 -5.17
N PHE A 380 20.17 -8.53 -5.67
CA PHE A 380 19.19 -7.83 -4.84
C PHE A 380 18.15 -8.80 -4.21
N GLY A 381 17.77 -9.86 -4.93
CA GLY A 381 16.94 -10.95 -4.39
C GLY A 381 17.65 -11.76 -3.29
N LEU A 382 18.97 -11.97 -3.41
CA LEU A 382 19.80 -12.63 -2.40
C LEU A 382 20.02 -11.76 -1.16
N ASP A 383 20.22 -10.44 -1.32
CA ASP A 383 20.33 -9.51 -0.20
C ASP A 383 19.01 -9.44 0.60
N LEU A 384 17.86 -9.34 -0.10
CA LEU A 384 16.54 -9.42 0.54
C LEU A 384 16.33 -10.76 1.25
N LEU A 385 16.65 -11.89 0.59
CA LEU A 385 16.63 -13.21 1.24
C LEU A 385 17.61 -13.32 2.41
N GLY A 386 18.70 -12.55 2.43
CA GLY A 386 19.65 -12.49 3.54
C GLY A 386 18.96 -12.19 4.87
N HIS A 387 18.05 -11.22 4.85
CA HIS A 387 17.23 -10.77 5.99
C HIS A 387 16.05 -11.69 6.35
N LEU A 388 15.71 -12.68 5.54
CA LEU A 388 14.63 -13.62 5.84
C LEU A 388 15.16 -14.88 6.54
N ALA A 389 14.46 -15.40 7.54
CA ALA A 389 14.76 -16.71 8.13
C ALA A 389 14.42 -17.83 7.14
N SER A 390 13.27 -17.70 6.47
CA SER A 390 12.84 -18.53 5.35
C SER A 390 12.08 -17.70 4.34
N GLY A 391 12.10 -18.08 3.06
CA GLY A 391 11.49 -17.31 2.00
C GLY A 391 11.83 -17.81 0.61
N LYS A 392 11.43 -17.04 -0.41
CA LYS A 392 11.64 -17.33 -1.82
C LYS A 392 11.89 -16.04 -2.59
N ALA A 393 12.92 -16.03 -3.44
CA ALA A 393 13.06 -15.03 -4.49
C ALA A 393 12.88 -15.71 -5.86
N SER A 394 12.27 -15.01 -6.81
CA SER A 394 12.11 -15.47 -8.18
C SER A 394 12.39 -14.32 -9.15
N VAL A 395 13.35 -14.53 -10.05
CA VAL A 395 13.61 -13.65 -11.19
C VAL A 395 12.98 -14.31 -12.41
N ASP A 396 12.00 -13.65 -13.03
CA ASP A 396 11.28 -14.10 -14.22
C ASP A 396 11.35 -12.99 -15.29
N GLY A 397 12.28 -13.15 -16.23
CA GLY A 397 12.69 -12.04 -17.10
C GLY A 397 13.11 -10.82 -16.28
N GLU A 398 12.59 -9.64 -16.62
CA GLU A 398 12.90 -8.39 -15.91
C GLU A 398 12.11 -8.23 -14.59
N ARG A 399 11.31 -9.21 -14.18
CA ARG A 399 10.53 -9.18 -12.92
C ARG A 399 11.25 -9.90 -11.80
N LEU A 400 11.33 -9.25 -10.64
CA LEU A 400 11.68 -9.89 -9.36
C LEU A 400 10.41 -9.99 -8.50
N SER A 401 10.20 -11.14 -7.87
CA SER A 401 9.32 -11.29 -6.72
C SER A 401 10.08 -11.86 -5.53
N VAL A 402 9.73 -11.42 -4.31
CA VAL A 402 10.32 -11.93 -3.07
C VAL A 402 9.22 -12.11 -2.02
N SER A 403 9.18 -13.27 -1.39
CA SER A 403 8.30 -13.54 -0.26
C SER A 403 9.03 -14.27 0.86
N GLY A 404 8.46 -14.27 2.07
CA GLY A 404 9.00 -15.02 3.21
C GLY A 404 8.85 -14.28 4.52
N ARG A 405 9.61 -14.73 5.52
CA ARG A 405 9.50 -14.30 6.92
C ARG A 405 10.83 -13.83 7.47
N ALA A 406 10.87 -12.61 7.99
CA ALA A 406 12.05 -12.06 8.65
C ALA A 406 12.43 -12.84 9.92
N GLY A 407 13.73 -12.98 10.18
CA GLY A 407 14.23 -13.67 11.38
C GLY A 407 14.12 -12.82 12.64
N THR A 408 14.41 -11.52 12.52
CA THR A 408 14.22 -10.53 13.58
C THR A 408 13.54 -9.27 13.05
N ILE A 409 13.13 -8.38 13.96
CA ILE A 409 12.52 -7.08 13.61
C ILE A 409 13.55 -6.18 12.92
N ALA A 410 14.83 -6.26 13.31
CA ALA A 410 15.91 -5.53 12.64
C ALA A 410 16.05 -5.97 11.18
N ASP A 411 15.96 -7.27 10.91
CA ASP A 411 15.98 -7.81 9.55
C ASP A 411 14.74 -7.41 8.74
N PHE A 412 13.55 -7.42 9.36
CA PHE A 412 12.33 -6.95 8.70
C PHE A 412 12.43 -5.48 8.28
N LYS A 413 12.95 -4.63 9.17
CA LYS A 413 13.21 -3.20 8.89
C LYS A 413 14.30 -3.00 7.82
N ALA A 414 15.32 -3.87 7.77
CA ALA A 414 16.33 -3.84 6.72
C ALA A 414 15.76 -4.24 5.35
N ALA A 415 15.00 -5.35 5.28
CA ALA A 415 14.38 -5.82 4.04
C ALA A 415 13.35 -4.82 3.48
N THR A 416 12.48 -4.28 4.34
CA THR A 416 11.52 -3.23 3.94
C THR A 416 12.22 -1.92 3.59
N GLY A 417 13.31 -1.56 4.28
CA GLY A 417 14.14 -0.41 3.95
C GLY A 417 14.88 -0.54 2.60
N LEU A 418 15.30 -1.75 2.21
CA LEU A 418 15.85 -2.03 0.88
C LEU A 418 14.79 -1.90 -0.22
N LEU A 419 13.58 -2.43 0.01
CA LEU A 419 12.46 -2.28 -0.92
C LEU A 419 12.04 -0.82 -1.10
N ALA A 420 12.04 -0.02 -0.02
CA ALA A 420 11.73 1.41 -0.05
C ALA A 420 12.74 2.27 -0.83
N GLN A 421 13.98 1.79 -1.01
CA GLN A 421 14.98 2.41 -1.89
C GLN A 421 14.73 2.11 -3.39
N GLY A 422 13.86 1.14 -3.69
CA GLY A 422 13.56 0.68 -5.05
C GLY A 422 14.52 -0.40 -5.54
N ALA A 423 14.05 -1.20 -6.50
CA ALA A 423 14.88 -2.22 -7.15
C ALA A 423 15.90 -1.60 -8.15
N PRO A 424 16.97 -2.32 -8.50
CA PRO A 424 17.95 -1.86 -9.48
C PRO A 424 17.33 -1.45 -10.83
N GLN A 425 17.90 -0.42 -11.49
CA GLN A 425 17.39 0.08 -12.78
C GLN A 425 17.30 -1.04 -13.83
N GLY A 426 16.09 -1.28 -14.33
CA GLY A 426 15.79 -2.39 -15.27
C GLY A 426 15.29 -3.67 -14.59
N VAL A 427 14.91 -3.62 -13.31
CA VAL A 427 14.24 -4.70 -12.58
C VAL A 427 12.91 -4.19 -12.02
N ALA A 428 11.82 -4.88 -12.33
CA ALA A 428 10.47 -4.54 -11.84
C ALA A 428 10.08 -5.45 -10.66
N LEU A 429 9.71 -4.86 -9.52
CA LEU A 429 9.11 -5.61 -8.41
C LEU A 429 7.67 -6.00 -8.77
N ALA A 430 7.41 -7.30 -8.91
CA ALA A 430 6.13 -7.83 -9.39
C ALA A 430 5.19 -8.27 -8.26
N ALA A 431 5.74 -8.88 -7.22
CA ALA A 431 5.02 -9.26 -6.00
C ALA A 431 6.00 -9.28 -4.83
N THR A 432 5.62 -8.68 -3.71
CA THR A 432 6.45 -8.63 -2.50
C THR A 432 5.59 -8.97 -1.29
N ASP A 433 5.88 -10.10 -0.64
CA ASP A 433 5.08 -10.67 0.44
C ASP A 433 5.99 -11.00 1.63
N LEU A 434 6.44 -9.96 2.32
CA LEU A 434 7.32 -10.07 3.48
C LEU A 434 6.53 -10.03 4.78
N HIS A 435 6.70 -11.08 5.57
CA HIS A 435 6.09 -11.23 6.89
C HIS A 435 7.10 -10.91 7.99
N PRO A 436 6.72 -10.20 9.05
CA PRO A 436 7.60 -9.93 10.19
C PRO A 436 7.87 -11.22 11.00
N PRO A 437 8.83 -11.22 11.96
CA PRO A 437 9.00 -12.36 12.86
C PRO A 437 7.75 -12.59 13.73
N ILE A 438 7.53 -13.83 14.18
CA ILE A 438 6.42 -14.16 15.08
C ILE A 438 6.83 -13.82 16.53
N ALA A 439 6.18 -12.83 17.14
CA ALA A 439 6.36 -12.49 18.55
C ALA A 439 5.76 -13.58 19.46
N LYS A 440 6.49 -13.97 20.50
CA LYS A 440 6.09 -15.03 21.45
C LYS A 440 6.55 -14.69 22.88
N PRO A 441 5.66 -14.15 23.74
CA PRO A 441 4.30 -13.70 23.46
C PRO A 441 4.26 -12.48 22.53
N PHE A 442 3.15 -12.30 21.81
CA PHE A 442 2.79 -11.03 21.18
C PHE A 442 2.16 -10.14 22.26
N THR A 443 2.81 -9.06 22.65
CA THR A 443 2.30 -8.07 23.61
C THR A 443 1.98 -6.75 22.91
N PHE A 444 1.03 -5.98 23.45
CA PHE A 444 0.71 -4.64 22.97
C PHE A 444 0.34 -3.74 24.15
N SER A 445 0.61 -2.44 24.04
CA SER A 445 0.24 -1.45 25.06
C SER A 445 -0.02 -0.07 24.46
N ALA A 446 -1.01 0.63 25.02
CA ALA A 446 -1.26 2.05 24.79
C ALA A 446 -1.43 2.73 26.15
N ARG A 447 -0.55 3.68 26.47
CA ARG A 447 -0.50 4.34 27.79
C ARG A 447 -0.79 5.83 27.66
N LYS A 448 -1.81 6.30 28.38
CA LYS A 448 -2.24 7.71 28.46
C LYS A 448 -1.69 8.36 29.74
N ALA A 449 -0.92 9.42 29.58
CA ALA A 449 -0.45 10.27 30.68
C ALA A 449 -1.48 11.37 31.00
N ASP A 450 -1.37 11.98 32.19
CA ASP A 450 -2.35 12.93 32.76
C ASP A 450 -2.51 14.24 31.93
N GLY A 451 -1.60 14.48 30.98
CA GLY A 451 -1.72 15.52 29.94
C GLY A 451 -2.49 15.10 28.68
N GLY A 452 -3.27 14.01 28.76
CA GLY A 452 -4.07 13.43 27.67
C GLY A 452 -3.27 12.82 26.52
N ALA A 453 -1.94 12.71 26.65
CA ALA A 453 -1.04 12.26 25.59
C ALA A 453 -0.80 10.75 25.71
N VAL A 454 -0.81 10.04 24.57
CA VAL A 454 -0.74 8.56 24.52
C VAL A 454 0.56 8.10 23.87
N THR A 455 1.22 7.11 24.46
CA THR A 455 2.34 6.38 23.84
C THR A 455 1.93 4.95 23.49
N LEU A 456 2.27 4.51 22.28
CA LEU A 456 2.11 3.12 21.83
C LEU A 456 3.43 2.33 22.00
N GLY A 457 3.34 1.02 22.24
CA GLY A 457 4.49 0.13 22.40
C GLY A 457 4.14 -1.35 22.51
N GLY A 458 5.11 -2.23 22.30
CA GLY A 458 4.90 -3.67 22.14
C GLY A 458 4.95 -4.05 20.65
N PHE A 459 3.92 -4.69 20.14
CA PHE A 459 3.83 -5.11 18.74
C PHE A 459 2.48 -4.76 18.09
N VAL A 460 2.50 -4.67 16.75
CA VAL A 460 1.36 -4.56 15.85
C VAL A 460 1.50 -5.61 14.73
N PRO A 461 0.42 -6.16 14.15
CA PRO A 461 0.54 -7.15 13.09
C PRO A 461 1.12 -6.57 11.80
N ASP A 462 0.69 -5.37 11.42
CA ASP A 462 1.07 -4.71 10.17
C ASP A 462 0.94 -3.18 10.27
N GLU A 463 1.35 -2.48 9.21
CA GLU A 463 1.38 -1.02 9.13
C GLU A 463 -0.02 -0.38 9.04
N ALA A 464 -0.99 -1.05 8.42
CA ALA A 464 -2.36 -0.58 8.34
C ALA A 464 -3.06 -0.71 9.71
N ALA A 465 -2.76 -1.77 10.45
CA ALA A 465 -3.15 -1.93 11.84
C ALA A 465 -2.55 -0.84 12.75
N ARG A 466 -1.28 -0.44 12.57
CA ARG A 466 -0.71 0.73 13.26
C ARG A 466 -1.52 1.99 12.95
N ALA A 467 -1.64 2.33 11.67
CA ALA A 467 -2.32 3.56 11.23
C ALA A 467 -3.79 3.63 11.72
N ALA A 468 -4.50 2.50 11.75
CA ALA A 468 -5.88 2.42 12.26
C ALA A 468 -5.98 2.68 13.77
N LEU A 469 -4.95 2.33 14.55
CA LEU A 469 -4.89 2.61 15.99
C LEU A 469 -4.40 4.04 16.27
N GLU A 470 -3.42 4.55 15.51
CA GLU A 470 -3.01 5.95 15.57
C GLU A 470 -4.17 6.91 15.23
N ALA A 471 -5.01 6.57 14.25
CA ALA A 471 -6.18 7.36 13.87
C ALA A 471 -7.24 7.48 14.99
N LYS A 472 -7.26 6.55 15.96
CA LYS A 472 -8.11 6.64 17.17
C LYS A 472 -7.48 7.50 18.29
N ILE A 473 -6.22 7.90 18.17
CA ILE A 473 -5.46 8.57 19.22
C ILE A 473 -5.36 10.08 18.92
N ALA A 474 -6.22 10.86 19.58
CA ALA A 474 -6.29 12.31 19.40
C ALA A 474 -5.01 13.10 19.76
N LYS A 475 -4.06 12.47 20.49
CA LYS A 475 -2.77 13.08 20.88
C LYS A 475 -1.70 12.02 21.08
N LEU A 476 -1.12 11.53 19.99
CA LEU A 476 0.02 10.60 20.02
C LEU A 476 1.28 11.35 20.48
N ALA A 477 1.95 10.85 21.51
CA ALA A 477 3.23 11.34 22.02
C ALA A 477 4.44 10.60 21.43
N GLY A 478 4.20 9.40 20.88
CA GLY A 478 5.18 8.57 20.19
C GLY A 478 4.69 7.13 20.06
N ASP A 479 5.08 6.46 18.98
CA ASP A 479 4.94 5.01 18.83
C ASP A 479 6.31 4.32 18.94
N THR A 480 6.31 3.17 19.59
CA THR A 480 7.45 2.25 19.76
C THR A 480 7.04 0.79 19.48
N ALA A 481 5.82 0.55 18.97
CA ALA A 481 5.30 -0.78 18.67
C ALA A 481 5.89 -1.30 17.36
N ASP A 482 6.52 -2.47 17.40
CA ASP A 482 7.17 -3.05 16.23
C ASP A 482 6.25 -3.98 15.43
N PRO A 483 6.41 -4.09 14.09
CA PRO A 483 5.66 -5.06 13.31
C PRO A 483 6.08 -6.49 13.66
N ALA A 484 5.13 -7.33 14.07
CA ALA A 484 5.34 -8.72 14.42
C ALA A 484 4.08 -9.58 14.22
N ASP A 485 4.27 -10.82 13.78
CA ASP A 485 3.18 -11.79 13.68
C ASP A 485 2.83 -12.39 15.04
N GLY A 486 1.64 -12.99 15.15
CA GLY A 486 1.13 -13.61 16.38
C GLY A 486 0.12 -12.76 17.15
N ALA A 487 -0.35 -11.66 16.56
CA ALA A 487 -1.45 -10.87 17.08
C ALA A 487 -2.72 -11.73 17.31
N PRO A 488 -3.54 -11.41 18.34
CA PRO A 488 -4.81 -12.09 18.56
C PRO A 488 -5.79 -11.85 17.41
N GLN A 489 -6.77 -12.76 17.26
CA GLN A 489 -7.87 -12.54 16.31
C GLN A 489 -8.58 -11.22 16.62
N ASN A 490 -8.94 -10.49 15.56
CA ASN A 490 -9.59 -9.18 15.62
C ASN A 490 -8.79 -8.11 16.42
N PHE A 491 -7.45 -8.20 16.43
CA PHE A 491 -6.56 -7.27 17.15
C PHE A 491 -6.92 -5.79 17.01
N VAL A 492 -7.12 -5.28 15.79
CA VAL A 492 -7.43 -3.86 15.54
C VAL A 492 -8.77 -3.45 16.15
N LEU A 493 -9.79 -4.32 16.09
CA LEU A 493 -11.09 -4.09 16.71
C LEU A 493 -10.99 -4.14 18.25
N SER A 494 -10.23 -5.10 18.80
CA SER A 494 -9.98 -5.25 20.23
C SER A 494 -9.22 -4.04 20.80
N ALA A 495 -8.06 -3.72 20.23
CA ALA A 495 -7.27 -2.55 20.59
C ALA A 495 -8.07 -1.25 20.39
N GLY A 496 -8.83 -1.15 19.29
CA GLY A 496 -9.70 -0.01 19.00
C GLY A 496 -10.75 0.23 20.08
N LYS A 497 -11.54 -0.80 20.46
CA LYS A 497 -12.47 -0.73 21.59
C LYS A 497 -11.77 -0.32 22.89
N GLY A 498 -10.58 -0.88 23.15
CA GLY A 498 -9.78 -0.53 24.33
C GLY A 498 -9.32 0.94 24.33
N LEU A 499 -8.93 1.48 23.17
CA LEU A 499 -8.54 2.89 23.00
C LEU A 499 -9.74 3.83 23.20
N ASP A 500 -10.94 3.43 22.76
CA ASP A 500 -12.17 4.20 22.97
C ASP A 500 -12.50 4.34 24.47
N ILE A 501 -12.25 3.30 25.28
CA ILE A 501 -12.36 3.39 26.75
C ILE A 501 -11.23 4.24 27.35
N LEU A 502 -9.99 4.05 26.90
CA LEU A 502 -8.82 4.82 27.36
C LEU A 502 -8.97 6.33 27.05
N ALA A 503 -9.73 6.69 26.01
CA ALA A 503 -10.08 8.07 25.70
C ALA A 503 -10.92 8.74 26.81
N LEU A 504 -11.75 7.98 27.54
CA LEU A 504 -12.62 8.46 28.63
C LEU A 504 -11.91 8.63 29.98
N LEU A 505 -10.80 7.90 30.19
CA LEU A 505 -9.98 8.00 31.41
C LEU A 505 -9.12 9.26 31.41
N ASP A 506 -8.70 9.77 32.56
CA ASP A 506 -7.78 10.93 32.60
C ASP A 506 -6.32 10.50 32.38
N SER A 507 -5.93 9.39 33.02
CA SER A 507 -4.71 8.63 32.71
C SER A 507 -4.93 7.13 32.89
N GLY A 508 -4.12 6.30 32.23
CA GLY A 508 -4.29 4.85 32.26
C GLY A 508 -3.44 4.09 31.25
N THR A 509 -3.60 2.77 31.22
CA THR A 509 -2.94 1.86 30.29
C THR A 509 -3.94 0.80 29.78
N LEU A 510 -4.06 0.71 28.47
CA LEU A 510 -4.57 -0.46 27.76
C LEU A 510 -3.38 -1.40 27.50
N ALA A 511 -3.50 -2.68 27.80
CA ALA A 511 -2.46 -3.67 27.46
C ALA A 511 -3.00 -5.06 27.12
N TYR A 512 -2.28 -5.76 26.24
CA TYR A 512 -2.43 -7.18 25.92
C TYR A 512 -1.15 -7.92 26.30
N ASP A 513 -1.26 -8.97 27.12
CA ASP A 513 -0.11 -9.69 27.71
C ASP A 513 0.38 -10.91 26.89
N GLY A 514 -0.29 -11.21 25.76
CA GLY A 514 -0.11 -12.44 24.98
C GLY A 514 -1.19 -13.50 25.18
N ALA A 515 -2.13 -13.27 26.10
CA ALA A 515 -3.31 -14.09 26.32
C ALA A 515 -4.56 -13.24 26.59
N ASN A 516 -4.47 -12.26 27.49
CA ASN A 516 -5.57 -11.46 28.03
C ASN A 516 -5.41 -9.97 27.71
N TRP A 517 -6.55 -9.27 27.64
CA TRP A 517 -6.61 -7.82 27.57
C TRP A 517 -6.89 -7.20 28.94
N SER A 518 -6.36 -6.00 29.14
CA SER A 518 -6.43 -5.25 30.40
C SER A 518 -6.58 -3.75 30.16
N ILE A 519 -7.37 -3.10 31.02
CA ILE A 519 -7.50 -1.65 31.12
C ILE A 519 -7.35 -1.26 32.59
N ASP A 520 -6.32 -0.49 32.92
CA ASP A 520 -6.14 0.12 34.24
C ASP A 520 -6.04 1.66 34.10
N GLY A 521 -6.55 2.42 35.07
CA GLY A 521 -6.39 3.87 35.08
C GLY A 521 -7.15 4.62 36.16
N THR A 522 -7.28 5.93 35.95
CA THR A 522 -7.87 6.90 36.88
C THR A 522 -8.81 7.87 36.17
N VAL A 523 -9.73 8.46 36.94
CA VAL A 523 -10.63 9.55 36.50
C VAL A 523 -10.72 10.64 37.56
N ASP A 524 -10.96 11.88 37.15
CA ASP A 524 -11.12 13.03 38.06
C ASP A 524 -12.45 13.04 38.84
N SER A 525 -13.44 12.24 38.41
CA SER A 525 -14.81 12.36 38.90
C SER A 525 -15.63 11.08 38.74
N PRO A 526 -16.59 10.80 39.64
CA PRO A 526 -17.50 9.65 39.51
C PRO A 526 -18.25 9.62 38.19
N LYS A 527 -18.60 10.78 37.60
CA LYS A 527 -19.29 10.86 36.31
C LYS A 527 -18.46 10.26 35.17
N LYS A 528 -17.15 10.51 35.11
CA LYS A 528 -16.25 9.85 34.13
C LYS A 528 -16.11 8.36 34.44
N GLY A 529 -16.00 7.97 35.71
CA GLY A 529 -15.93 6.57 36.13
C GLY A 529 -17.13 5.74 35.66
N PHE A 530 -18.35 6.25 35.87
CA PHE A 530 -19.57 5.63 35.35
C PHE A 530 -19.62 5.61 33.81
N ALA A 531 -19.16 6.67 33.13
CA ALA A 531 -19.11 6.68 31.68
C ALA A 531 -18.14 5.63 31.11
N ALA A 532 -16.97 5.45 31.74
CA ALA A 532 -15.99 4.45 31.36
C ALA A 532 -16.49 3.01 31.61
N ASP A 533 -17.11 2.72 32.76
CA ASP A 533 -17.64 1.37 33.06
C ASP A 533 -18.88 1.02 32.21
N ALA A 534 -19.73 2.00 31.94
CA ALA A 534 -20.84 1.84 31.01
C ALA A 534 -20.34 1.54 29.59
N ALA A 535 -19.40 2.32 29.06
CA ALA A 535 -18.80 2.08 27.75
C ALA A 535 -18.08 0.73 27.68
N TYR A 536 -17.33 0.35 28.72
CA TYR A 536 -16.64 -0.94 28.83
C TYR A 536 -17.63 -2.12 28.79
N SER A 537 -18.78 -1.96 29.44
CA SER A 537 -19.85 -2.96 29.48
C SER A 537 -20.62 -3.05 28.15
N VAL A 538 -20.99 -1.90 27.55
CA VAL A 538 -21.64 -1.82 26.23
C VAL A 538 -20.75 -2.37 25.11
N ALA A 539 -19.43 -2.17 25.19
CA ALA A 539 -18.47 -2.71 24.23
C ALA A 539 -18.30 -4.25 24.32
N GLY A 540 -18.94 -4.92 25.28
CA GLY A 540 -18.89 -6.38 25.48
C GLY A 540 -17.59 -6.90 26.12
N LEU A 541 -16.73 -6.01 26.62
CA LEU A 541 -15.38 -6.38 27.06
C LEU A 541 -15.40 -7.23 28.34
N ARG A 542 -16.35 -6.95 29.24
CA ARG A 542 -16.57 -7.70 30.48
C ARG A 542 -16.94 -9.18 30.26
N THR A 543 -17.70 -9.49 29.21
CA THR A 543 -18.04 -10.88 28.82
C THR A 543 -16.95 -11.52 27.95
N ALA A 544 -16.17 -10.72 27.21
CA ALA A 544 -14.96 -11.16 26.50
C ALA A 544 -13.75 -11.46 27.44
N GLY A 545 -13.95 -11.48 28.76
CA GLY A 545 -12.92 -11.85 29.74
C GLY A 545 -11.82 -10.81 29.97
N TRP A 546 -12.04 -9.56 29.57
CA TRP A 546 -11.09 -8.47 29.83
C TRP A 546 -11.00 -8.16 31.32
N SER A 547 -9.83 -7.68 31.75
CA SER A 547 -9.62 -7.10 33.09
C SER A 547 -9.78 -5.58 33.06
N TYR A 548 -10.41 -5.02 34.10
CA TYR A 548 -10.77 -3.61 34.17
C TYR A 548 -10.62 -3.07 35.61
N SER A 549 -9.90 -1.96 35.73
CA SER A 549 -9.52 -1.33 36.99
C SER A 549 -9.49 0.19 36.82
N VAL A 550 -10.56 0.89 37.19
CA VAL A 550 -10.64 2.35 37.08
C VAL A 550 -10.89 2.97 38.45
N HIS A 551 -9.91 3.75 38.91
CA HIS A 551 -9.94 4.38 40.21
C HIS A 551 -10.70 5.70 40.17
N VAL A 552 -11.70 5.82 41.05
CA VAL A 552 -12.54 7.01 41.22
C VAL A 552 -12.20 7.67 42.56
N PRO A 553 -11.92 8.98 42.63
CA PRO A 553 -11.66 9.68 43.89
C PRO A 553 -12.93 9.81 44.74
N GLU A 554 -12.79 9.72 46.06
CA GLU A 554 -13.90 9.89 47.00
C GLU A 554 -14.48 11.32 46.93
N PRO A 555 -15.81 11.49 47.01
CA PRO A 555 -16.45 12.80 46.90
C PRO A 555 -16.20 13.66 48.15
N THR A 556 -15.40 14.71 48.01
CA THR A 556 -15.13 15.66 49.09
C THR A 556 -16.29 16.66 49.26
N LEU A 557 -16.88 16.70 50.46
CA LEU A 557 -17.95 17.66 50.78
C LEU A 557 -17.44 19.10 50.85
N PRO A 558 -18.24 20.11 50.41
CA PRO A 558 -17.87 21.51 50.52
C PRO A 558 -17.77 21.94 52.00
N ILE A 559 -16.69 22.64 52.35
CA ILE A 559 -16.47 23.16 53.72
C ILE A 559 -17.26 24.45 53.91
N ILE A 560 -18.19 24.46 54.85
CA ILE A 560 -19.10 25.58 55.11
C ILE A 560 -18.61 26.37 56.33
N ALA A 561 -18.21 27.62 56.13
CA ALA A 561 -17.73 28.52 57.18
C ALA A 561 -18.34 29.92 57.04
N PRO A 562 -19.08 30.43 58.06
CA PRO A 562 -19.54 29.73 59.26
C PRO A 562 -20.58 28.65 58.92
N TYR A 563 -20.56 27.53 59.66
CA TYR A 563 -21.59 26.49 59.52
C TYR A 563 -22.97 27.04 59.92
N VAL A 564 -24.01 26.76 59.13
CA VAL A 564 -25.36 27.31 59.36
C VAL A 564 -26.46 26.27 59.19
N TRP A 565 -27.35 26.21 60.18
CA TRP A 565 -28.52 25.32 60.20
C TRP A 565 -29.65 25.98 61.00
N ARG A 566 -30.91 25.75 60.61
CA ARG A 566 -32.09 26.35 61.27
C ARG A 566 -33.29 25.40 61.25
N ALA A 567 -34.09 25.47 62.30
CA ALA A 567 -35.43 24.90 62.36
C ALA A 567 -36.43 25.93 62.92
N GLN A 568 -37.63 26.01 62.34
CA GLN A 568 -38.69 26.94 62.76
C GLN A 568 -40.00 26.18 62.97
N LYS A 569 -40.62 26.35 64.13
CA LYS A 569 -41.93 25.77 64.48
C LYS A 569 -43.00 26.85 64.45
N ALA A 570 -44.01 26.66 63.61
CA ALA A 570 -45.18 27.53 63.58
C ALA A 570 -46.23 27.12 64.62
N ALA A 571 -47.18 28.01 64.90
CA ALA A 571 -48.24 27.79 65.89
C ALA A 571 -49.27 26.71 65.50
N ASP A 572 -49.26 26.25 64.24
CA ASP A 572 -50.02 25.09 63.76
C ASP A 572 -49.31 23.74 64.01
N GLY A 573 -48.08 23.77 64.54
CA GLY A 573 -47.24 22.61 64.81
C GLY A 573 -46.34 22.18 63.63
N SER A 574 -46.41 22.83 62.47
CA SER A 574 -45.51 22.54 61.35
C SER A 574 -44.06 22.95 61.66
N LEU A 575 -43.09 22.19 61.10
CA LEU A 575 -41.66 22.35 61.36
C LEU A 575 -40.89 22.48 60.04
N ALA A 576 -40.31 23.65 59.77
CA ALA A 576 -39.45 23.89 58.60
C ALA A 576 -37.97 23.83 58.99
N ILE A 577 -37.15 23.09 58.24
CA ILE A 577 -35.73 22.85 58.50
C ILE A 577 -34.90 23.25 57.26
N SER A 578 -33.78 23.93 57.46
CA SER A 578 -32.93 24.48 56.38
C SER A 578 -31.46 24.65 56.80
N GLY A 579 -30.57 24.76 55.81
CA GLY A 579 -29.11 24.93 56.02
C GLY A 579 -28.33 23.66 55.68
N PHE A 580 -27.22 23.41 56.39
CA PHE A 580 -26.31 22.30 56.11
C PHE A 580 -26.35 21.21 57.18
N VAL A 581 -26.15 19.96 56.74
CA VAL A 581 -25.99 18.76 57.60
C VAL A 581 -24.75 17.97 57.18
N PRO A 582 -24.06 17.26 58.10
CA PRO A 582 -22.77 16.64 57.83
C PRO A 582 -22.85 15.31 57.06
N SER A 583 -24.01 14.63 57.09
CA SER A 583 -24.24 13.36 56.40
C SER A 583 -25.73 13.14 56.10
N ASP A 584 -26.03 12.23 55.17
CA ASP A 584 -27.42 11.82 54.88
C ASP A 584 -28.07 11.06 56.05
N ASP A 585 -27.30 10.37 56.89
CA ASP A 585 -27.83 9.74 58.12
C ASP A 585 -28.44 10.77 59.07
N VAL A 586 -27.75 11.89 59.28
CA VAL A 586 -28.25 13.00 60.11
C VAL A 586 -29.49 13.61 59.46
N LYS A 587 -29.53 13.72 58.12
CA LYS A 587 -30.70 14.19 57.37
C LYS A 587 -31.92 13.27 57.54
N ALA A 588 -31.74 11.97 57.39
CA ALA A 588 -32.78 10.97 57.65
C ALA A 588 -33.28 11.01 59.11
N SER A 589 -32.37 11.27 60.06
CA SER A 589 -32.72 11.44 61.49
C SER A 589 -33.55 12.70 61.79
N LEU A 590 -33.50 13.73 60.92
CA LEU A 590 -34.31 14.94 61.05
C LEU A 590 -35.74 14.74 60.54
N ALA A 591 -35.88 14.09 59.37
CA ALA A 591 -37.16 13.84 58.73
C ALA A 591 -38.14 12.98 59.57
N THR A 592 -37.64 12.26 60.57
CA THR A 592 -38.42 11.34 61.42
C THR A 592 -38.83 11.92 62.78
N ARG A 593 -38.41 13.15 63.14
CA ARG A 593 -38.57 13.71 64.51
C ARG A 593 -39.90 14.40 64.82
N ALA A 594 -40.76 14.67 63.83
CA ALA A 594 -42.07 15.29 64.04
C ALA A 594 -43.04 14.93 62.90
N ALA A 595 -44.34 15.22 63.10
CA ALA A 595 -45.30 15.26 62.00
C ALA A 595 -45.19 16.60 61.25
N ASN A 596 -45.51 16.61 59.95
CA ASN A 596 -45.52 17.80 59.10
C ASN A 596 -44.18 18.57 59.07
N VAL A 597 -43.07 17.84 58.89
CA VAL A 597 -41.73 18.40 58.66
C VAL A 597 -41.52 18.75 57.18
N SER A 598 -40.97 19.92 56.93
CA SER A 598 -40.43 20.31 55.61
C SER A 598 -38.91 20.50 55.74
N ASP A 599 -38.14 19.60 55.12
CA ASP A 599 -36.67 19.65 55.13
C ASP A 599 -36.13 20.15 53.78
N SER A 600 -35.26 21.15 53.85
CA SER A 600 -34.57 21.79 52.72
C SER A 600 -33.05 21.81 52.88
N THR A 601 -32.50 20.94 53.74
CA THR A 601 -31.06 20.90 54.03
C THR A 601 -30.20 20.32 52.90
N ALA A 602 -28.95 20.77 52.83
CA ALA A 602 -27.92 20.27 51.91
C ALA A 602 -26.74 19.64 52.68
N LEU A 603 -25.95 18.80 52.02
CA LEU A 603 -24.73 18.24 52.62
C LEU A 603 -23.61 19.29 52.67
N GLY A 604 -22.84 19.31 53.76
CA GLY A 604 -21.69 20.20 53.91
C GLY A 604 -20.81 19.85 55.10
N ALA A 605 -19.49 19.93 54.90
CA ALA A 605 -18.48 19.72 55.92
C ALA A 605 -18.27 20.98 56.79
N GLY A 606 -17.63 20.80 57.96
CA GLY A 606 -17.36 21.90 58.90
C GLY A 606 -18.38 22.06 60.03
N ALA A 607 -19.26 21.08 60.25
CA ALA A 607 -20.17 21.06 61.39
C ALA A 607 -19.39 21.10 62.73
N PRO A 608 -19.87 21.83 63.75
CA PRO A 608 -19.23 21.83 65.07
C PRO A 608 -19.39 20.46 65.77
N ALA A 609 -18.47 20.11 66.65
CA ALA A 609 -18.42 18.79 67.29
C ALA A 609 -19.64 18.47 68.18
N ASP A 610 -20.44 19.46 68.57
CA ASP A 610 -21.69 19.30 69.32
C ASP A 610 -22.95 19.26 68.42
N PHE A 611 -22.81 19.32 67.08
CA PHE A 611 -23.92 19.53 66.13
C PHE A 611 -25.14 18.63 66.38
N GLU A 612 -24.99 17.31 66.32
CA GLU A 612 -26.10 16.37 66.47
C GLU A 612 -26.75 16.43 67.86
N THR A 613 -25.94 16.68 68.91
CA THR A 613 -26.43 16.82 70.28
C THR A 613 -27.22 18.11 70.46
N GLY A 614 -26.73 19.21 69.86
CA GLY A 614 -27.41 20.51 69.86
C GLY A 614 -28.68 20.53 69.00
N VAL A 615 -28.65 19.89 67.82
CA VAL A 615 -29.84 19.62 67.00
C VAL A 615 -30.89 18.86 67.82
N ALA A 616 -30.50 17.76 68.47
CA ALA A 616 -31.44 16.94 69.23
C ALA A 616 -32.01 17.69 70.44
N ALA A 617 -31.16 18.25 71.32
CA ALA A 617 -31.62 18.96 72.51
C ALA A 617 -32.41 20.24 72.17
N GLY A 618 -32.00 20.95 71.11
CA GLY A 618 -32.70 22.15 70.63
C GLY A 618 -34.04 21.84 69.99
N LEU A 619 -34.17 20.78 69.18
CA LEU A 619 -35.44 20.38 68.59
C LEU A 619 -36.42 19.88 69.65
N ASP A 620 -35.96 19.09 70.61
CA ASP A 620 -36.80 18.63 71.71
C ASP A 620 -37.31 19.82 72.56
N ALA A 621 -36.48 20.85 72.76
CA ALA A 621 -36.88 22.09 73.41
C ALA A 621 -37.84 22.93 72.54
N LEU A 622 -37.60 23.04 71.23
CA LEU A 622 -38.45 23.76 70.27
C LEU A 622 -39.83 23.12 70.14
N GLN A 623 -39.95 21.79 70.19
CA GLN A 623 -41.25 21.10 70.19
C GLN A 623 -42.10 21.41 71.44
N ALA A 624 -41.45 21.76 72.56
CA ALA A 624 -42.13 22.14 73.81
C ALA A 624 -42.54 23.62 73.87
N LEU A 625 -42.14 24.45 72.89
CA LEU A 625 -42.63 25.84 72.74
C LEU A 625 -43.96 25.84 71.98
N ASP A 626 -44.82 26.86 72.20
CA ASP A 626 -46.04 27.05 71.39
C ASP A 626 -45.66 27.34 69.93
N ASP A 627 -44.74 28.29 69.75
CA ASP A 627 -44.12 28.73 68.51
C ASP A 627 -42.64 29.09 68.78
N GLY A 628 -41.79 29.03 67.75
CA GLY A 628 -40.40 29.45 67.92
C GLY A 628 -39.46 29.15 66.76
N ALA A 629 -38.19 29.50 66.96
CA ALA A 629 -37.09 29.22 66.04
C ALA A 629 -35.82 28.79 66.79
N LEU A 630 -35.14 27.80 66.22
CA LEU A 630 -33.83 27.31 66.62
C LEU A 630 -32.85 27.58 65.47
N SER A 631 -31.66 28.08 65.78
CA SER A 631 -30.63 28.34 64.77
C SER A 631 -29.22 28.13 65.29
N LEU A 632 -28.34 27.71 64.39
CA LEU A 632 -26.90 27.61 64.57
C LEU A 632 -26.21 28.55 63.57
N SER A 633 -25.18 29.27 64.04
CA SER A 633 -24.22 29.98 63.20
C SER A 633 -22.81 29.82 63.78
N GLY A 634 -21.93 29.18 63.02
CA GLY A 634 -20.62 28.73 63.48
C GLY A 634 -20.79 27.66 64.57
N SER A 635 -20.44 28.01 65.80
CA SER A 635 -20.66 27.20 67.02
C SER A 635 -21.72 27.78 67.96
N LYS A 636 -22.35 28.92 67.60
CA LYS A 636 -23.32 29.59 68.47
C LYS A 636 -24.76 29.17 68.11
N TRP A 637 -25.44 28.62 69.10
CA TRP A 637 -26.85 28.27 69.06
C TRP A 637 -27.72 29.41 69.57
N THR A 638 -28.90 29.58 69.00
CA THR A 638 -29.93 30.53 69.45
C THR A 638 -31.31 29.87 69.40
N LEU A 639 -32.05 29.90 70.52
CA LEU A 639 -33.42 29.40 70.63
C LEU A 639 -34.34 30.54 71.11
N THR A 640 -35.38 30.84 70.32
CA THR A 640 -36.39 31.86 70.62
C THR A 640 -37.80 31.31 70.46
N GLY A 641 -38.76 31.80 71.24
CA GLY A 641 -40.17 31.43 71.09
C GLY A 641 -41.03 31.78 72.29
N SER A 642 -42.30 31.37 72.29
CA SER A 642 -43.26 31.70 73.36
C SER A 642 -43.88 30.47 74.02
N VAL A 643 -44.30 30.63 75.28
CA VAL A 643 -44.94 29.59 76.11
C VAL A 643 -46.03 30.19 76.99
N ALA A 644 -46.98 29.34 77.40
CA ALA A 644 -48.11 29.74 78.24
C ALA A 644 -47.72 30.46 79.54
N ASP A 645 -46.78 29.91 80.32
CA ASP A 645 -46.46 30.41 81.67
C ASP A 645 -44.96 30.31 82.04
N ALA A 646 -44.58 30.92 83.16
CA ALA A 646 -43.20 30.97 83.64
C ALA A 646 -42.64 29.59 84.02
N LYS A 647 -43.47 28.68 84.52
CA LYS A 647 -43.06 27.32 84.92
C LYS A 647 -42.78 26.45 83.69
N ALA A 648 -43.53 26.63 82.60
CA ALA A 648 -43.23 26.02 81.30
C ALA A 648 -41.88 26.50 80.75
N ARG A 649 -41.62 27.82 80.76
CA ARG A 649 -40.33 28.42 80.38
C ARG A 649 -39.18 27.79 81.18
N ASP A 650 -39.29 27.81 82.50
CA ASP A 650 -38.21 27.38 83.40
C ASP A 650 -37.96 25.86 83.28
N SER A 651 -39.01 25.07 83.07
CA SER A 651 -38.91 23.63 82.78
C SER A 651 -38.15 23.36 81.47
N ILE A 652 -38.45 24.09 80.39
CA ILE A 652 -37.79 23.90 79.09
C ILE A 652 -36.34 24.36 79.16
N GLN A 653 -36.08 25.50 79.81
CA GLN A 653 -34.72 26.02 79.99
C GLN A 653 -33.86 25.07 80.84
N ALA A 654 -34.42 24.46 81.89
CA ALA A 654 -33.73 23.45 82.69
C ALA A 654 -33.46 22.14 81.90
N ALA A 655 -34.47 21.62 81.19
CA ALA A 655 -34.36 20.41 80.38
C ALA A 655 -33.36 20.55 79.22
N LEU A 656 -33.29 21.74 78.61
CA LEU A 656 -32.27 22.08 77.62
C LEU A 656 -30.89 22.14 78.28
N THR A 657 -30.72 22.96 79.33
CA THR A 657 -29.42 23.17 80.01
C THR A 657 -28.78 21.88 80.51
N ALA A 658 -29.58 20.88 80.89
CA ALA A 658 -29.11 19.55 81.30
C ALA A 658 -28.45 18.72 80.16
N ARG A 659 -28.55 19.15 78.89
CA ARG A 659 -28.14 18.40 77.69
C ARG A 659 -27.18 19.16 76.76
N ILE A 660 -26.82 20.41 77.08
CA ILE A 660 -26.00 21.30 76.23
C ILE A 660 -24.92 22.01 77.06
N ASN A 661 -23.93 22.59 76.37
CA ASN A 661 -23.04 23.58 76.98
C ASN A 661 -23.68 24.98 76.92
N PRO A 662 -24.13 25.59 78.03
CA PRO A 662 -24.81 26.88 78.01
C PRO A 662 -23.94 28.04 77.51
N ALA A 663 -22.60 27.92 77.53
CA ALA A 663 -21.70 28.96 77.02
C ALA A 663 -21.87 29.22 75.50
N ASN A 664 -22.36 28.23 74.74
CA ASN A 664 -22.58 28.33 73.30
C ASN A 664 -24.01 28.72 72.91
N TRP A 665 -24.92 28.89 73.88
CA TRP A 665 -26.36 28.99 73.64
C TRP A 665 -26.96 30.33 74.12
N GLN A 666 -27.72 30.98 73.23
CA GLN A 666 -28.55 32.14 73.57
C GLN A 666 -30.03 31.74 73.56
N VAL A 667 -30.63 31.63 74.74
CA VAL A 667 -32.03 31.22 74.93
C VAL A 667 -32.88 32.43 75.34
N ALA A 668 -33.96 32.69 74.61
CA ALA A 668 -34.92 33.76 74.91
C ALA A 668 -36.36 33.25 74.70
N ILE A 669 -36.91 32.61 75.74
CA ILE A 669 -38.25 32.04 75.76
C ILE A 669 -39.18 32.98 76.54
N GLN A 670 -40.21 33.51 75.89
CA GLN A 670 -41.16 34.44 76.51
C GLN A 670 -42.35 33.69 77.13
N ALA A 671 -42.43 33.70 78.46
CA ALA A 671 -43.63 33.34 79.19
C ALA A 671 -44.66 34.48 79.12
N ARG A 672 -45.92 34.17 78.84
CA ARG A 672 -47.00 35.18 78.73
C ARG A 672 -47.47 35.73 80.07
N ASP A 673 -47.12 35.07 81.18
CA ASP A 673 -47.47 35.43 82.55
C ASP A 673 -46.20 35.77 83.37
N SER A 674 -45.55 36.90 83.06
CA SER A 674 -44.33 37.37 83.76
C SER A 674 -44.24 38.89 83.81
N ALA A 675 -43.83 39.41 84.97
CA ALA A 675 -43.66 40.85 85.23
C ALA A 675 -42.47 41.45 84.45
N PRO A 676 -42.49 42.76 84.16
CA PRO A 676 -41.43 43.42 83.39
C PRO A 676 -40.09 43.47 84.14
N VAL A 677 -39.01 43.43 83.35
CA VAL A 677 -37.63 43.59 83.83
C VAL A 677 -37.27 45.07 83.88
N ALA A 678 -36.70 45.53 85.00
CA ALA A 678 -36.26 46.91 85.21
C ALA A 678 -34.73 47.04 85.14
N ALA A 679 -34.25 48.09 84.46
CA ALA A 679 -32.83 48.42 84.37
C ALA A 679 -32.63 49.94 84.42
N PRO A 680 -31.75 50.49 85.30
CA PRO A 680 -31.01 49.80 86.34
C PRO A 680 -31.91 49.35 87.51
N TYR A 681 -31.54 48.25 88.16
CA TYR A 681 -32.27 47.72 89.32
C TYR A 681 -31.77 48.36 90.62
N VAL A 682 -32.53 49.29 91.19
CA VAL A 682 -32.13 50.08 92.36
C VAL A 682 -33.03 49.84 93.57
N TRP A 683 -32.48 49.91 94.78
CA TRP A 683 -33.22 49.81 96.04
C TRP A 683 -32.56 50.64 97.14
N SER A 684 -33.34 51.18 98.09
CA SER A 684 -32.78 51.75 99.32
C SER A 684 -33.78 51.84 100.48
N ALA A 685 -33.22 51.85 101.69
CA ALA A 685 -33.88 52.17 102.95
C ALA A 685 -33.13 53.32 103.66
N THR A 686 -33.84 54.36 104.10
CA THR A 686 -33.24 55.53 104.79
C THR A 686 -33.90 55.71 106.16
N ARG A 687 -33.10 55.78 107.24
CA ARG A 687 -33.54 55.93 108.63
C ARG A 687 -33.24 57.33 109.16
N ALA A 688 -34.25 57.99 109.72
CA ALA A 688 -34.13 59.33 110.33
C ALA A 688 -33.95 59.25 111.86
N ALA A 689 -33.58 60.38 112.50
CA ALA A 689 -33.33 60.44 113.94
C ALA A 689 -34.55 60.14 114.83
N ASP A 690 -35.78 60.26 114.30
CA ASP A 690 -37.00 59.82 114.99
C ASP A 690 -37.17 58.28 115.02
N GLY A 691 -36.31 57.57 114.28
CA GLY A 691 -36.26 56.13 114.16
C GLY A 691 -37.13 55.55 113.05
N SER A 692 -37.82 56.38 112.28
CA SER A 692 -38.63 55.96 111.13
C SER A 692 -37.79 55.66 109.89
N VAL A 693 -38.31 54.83 108.99
CA VAL A 693 -37.62 54.39 107.76
C VAL A 693 -38.45 54.66 106.50
N GLU A 694 -37.85 55.25 105.48
CA GLU A 694 -38.40 55.31 104.12
C GLU A 694 -37.78 54.21 103.24
N LEU A 695 -38.62 53.43 102.54
CA LEU A 695 -38.24 52.39 101.58
C LEU A 695 -38.55 52.86 100.15
N SER A 696 -37.67 52.58 99.19
CA SER A 696 -37.87 52.96 97.78
C SER A 696 -37.06 52.10 96.80
N GLY A 697 -37.57 51.91 95.58
CA GLY A 697 -36.92 51.15 94.50
C GLY A 697 -37.69 49.89 94.08
N TYR A 698 -36.98 48.88 93.58
CA TYR A 698 -37.58 47.64 93.09
C TYR A 698 -37.40 46.47 94.04
N LEU A 699 -38.37 45.56 94.03
CA LEU A 699 -38.36 44.29 94.75
C LEU A 699 -38.90 43.16 93.85
N PRO A 700 -38.38 41.92 93.95
CA PRO A 700 -38.75 40.83 93.04
C PRO A 700 -40.12 40.18 93.36
N SER A 701 -40.72 40.45 94.53
CA SER A 701 -42.04 39.92 94.88
C SER A 701 -42.74 40.73 95.98
N GLU A 702 -44.08 40.72 95.97
CA GLU A 702 -44.91 41.25 97.08
C GLU A 702 -44.59 40.58 98.42
N SER A 703 -44.21 39.30 98.40
CA SER A 703 -43.75 38.58 99.59
C SER A 703 -42.53 39.25 100.23
N LEU A 704 -41.50 39.58 99.43
CA LEU A 704 -40.30 40.26 99.97
C LEU A 704 -40.62 41.70 100.39
N LYS A 705 -41.55 42.39 99.71
CA LYS A 705 -42.03 43.71 100.11
C LYS A 705 -42.67 43.71 101.50
N GLY A 706 -43.55 42.75 101.77
CA GLY A 706 -44.12 42.54 103.11
C GLY A 706 -43.05 42.27 104.18
N PHE A 707 -42.06 41.42 103.88
CA PHE A 707 -40.96 41.15 104.81
C PHE A 707 -40.04 42.35 105.05
N ALA A 708 -39.68 43.10 104.00
CA ALA A 708 -38.83 44.29 104.10
C ALA A 708 -39.49 45.38 104.97
N ALA A 709 -40.77 45.66 104.74
CA ALA A 709 -41.53 46.62 105.56
C ALA A 709 -41.63 46.17 107.03
N ALA A 710 -41.89 44.88 107.28
CA ALA A 710 -41.92 44.33 108.64
C ALA A 710 -40.56 44.35 109.35
N ARG A 711 -39.45 44.18 108.61
CA ARG A 711 -38.09 44.18 109.17
C ARG A 711 -37.54 45.58 109.43
N ALA A 712 -37.94 46.56 108.62
CA ALA A 712 -37.55 47.97 108.77
C ALA A 712 -38.15 48.67 110.01
N GLY A 713 -39.16 48.09 110.66
CA GLY A 713 -39.79 48.66 111.85
C GLY A 713 -40.85 49.72 111.50
N THR A 714 -40.69 50.93 112.00
CA THR A 714 -41.64 52.03 111.76
C THR A 714 -41.41 52.66 110.38
N VAL A 715 -42.00 52.07 109.35
CA VAL A 715 -41.94 52.62 107.98
C VAL A 715 -42.76 53.90 107.88
N SER A 716 -42.12 55.03 107.57
CA SER A 716 -42.79 56.33 107.35
C SER A 716 -43.31 56.48 105.93
N ARG A 717 -42.65 55.84 104.95
CA ARG A 717 -43.10 55.76 103.55
C ARG A 717 -42.55 54.53 102.85
N ASP A 718 -43.38 53.85 102.08
CA ASP A 718 -42.98 52.78 101.16
C ASP A 718 -43.30 53.20 99.72
N ALA A 719 -42.25 53.35 98.93
CA ALA A 719 -42.28 53.69 97.51
C ALA A 719 -41.66 52.56 96.65
N THR A 720 -41.74 51.31 97.11
CA THR A 720 -41.22 50.15 96.37
C THR A 720 -42.23 49.57 95.37
N ALA A 721 -41.73 49.07 94.24
CA ALA A 721 -42.52 48.48 93.15
C ALA A 721 -42.01 47.08 92.76
N ILE A 722 -42.89 46.23 92.22
CA ILE A 722 -42.51 44.86 91.83
C ILE A 722 -41.94 44.84 90.41
N ALA A 723 -40.70 44.39 90.28
CA ALA A 723 -40.00 44.18 89.00
C ALA A 723 -38.88 43.15 89.16
N SER A 724 -38.47 42.53 88.05
CA SER A 724 -37.30 41.65 87.99
C SER A 724 -36.05 42.40 87.46
N GLY A 725 -34.86 41.89 87.73
CA GLY A 725 -33.56 42.49 87.39
C GLY A 725 -32.58 42.53 88.57
N GLU A 726 -32.92 41.88 89.67
CA GLU A 726 -32.18 41.83 90.92
C GLU A 726 -30.83 41.10 90.80
N PRO A 727 -29.78 41.53 91.54
CA PRO A 727 -28.52 40.80 91.61
C PRO A 727 -28.66 39.48 92.39
N ALA A 728 -27.78 38.53 92.12
CA ALA A 728 -27.70 37.30 92.91
C ALA A 728 -27.49 37.61 94.41
N GLY A 729 -28.29 36.97 95.28
CA GLY A 729 -28.25 37.20 96.73
C GLY A 729 -29.02 38.42 97.25
N PHE A 730 -29.66 39.22 96.37
CA PHE A 730 -30.33 40.48 96.72
C PHE A 730 -31.20 40.43 98.00
N SER A 731 -32.00 39.38 98.19
CA SER A 731 -32.90 39.25 99.35
C SER A 731 -32.16 39.10 100.68
N ASP A 732 -31.03 38.38 100.72
CA ASP A 732 -30.22 38.21 101.93
C ASP A 732 -29.50 39.52 102.27
N ASP A 733 -28.92 40.18 101.27
CA ASP A 733 -28.22 41.45 101.42
C ASP A 733 -29.17 42.60 101.79
N LEU A 734 -30.38 42.65 101.23
CA LEU A 734 -31.43 43.62 101.62
C LEU A 734 -31.75 43.52 103.11
N LEU A 735 -31.93 42.29 103.62
CA LEU A 735 -32.24 42.06 105.03
C LEU A 735 -31.03 42.37 105.93
N ALA A 736 -29.82 42.00 105.51
CA ALA A 736 -28.58 42.38 106.20
C ALA A 736 -28.42 43.91 106.30
N GLY A 737 -28.77 44.64 105.24
CA GLY A 737 -28.75 46.10 105.17
C GLY A 737 -29.77 46.75 106.11
N LEU A 738 -30.99 46.21 106.21
CA LEU A 738 -32.00 46.68 107.17
C LEU A 738 -31.59 46.41 108.62
N ASP A 739 -31.04 45.22 108.90
CA ASP A 739 -30.54 44.85 110.22
C ASP A 739 -29.40 45.79 110.67
N ALA A 740 -28.44 46.04 109.79
CA ALA A 740 -27.34 46.98 110.06
C ALA A 740 -27.83 48.44 110.22
N LEU A 741 -28.80 48.87 109.41
CA LEU A 741 -29.43 50.19 109.50
C LEU A 741 -30.17 50.39 110.84
N SER A 742 -30.66 49.32 111.48
CA SER A 742 -31.33 49.40 112.79
C SER A 742 -30.39 49.82 113.94
N HIS A 743 -29.07 49.63 113.77
CA HIS A 743 -28.05 50.06 114.72
C HIS A 743 -27.55 51.50 114.49
N LEU A 744 -27.98 52.17 113.40
CA LEU A 744 -27.59 53.56 113.10
C LEU A 744 -28.59 54.55 113.70
N THR A 745 -28.11 55.68 114.22
CA THR A 745 -28.97 56.77 114.72
C THR A 745 -29.71 57.42 113.57
N GLU A 746 -28.97 57.81 112.54
CA GLU A 746 -29.48 58.15 111.20
C GLU A 746 -28.63 57.42 110.15
N GLY A 747 -29.21 57.05 109.00
CA GLY A 747 -28.42 56.41 107.96
C GLY A 747 -29.21 55.97 106.73
N ARG A 748 -28.51 55.32 105.79
CA ARG A 748 -29.07 54.78 104.56
C ARG A 748 -28.37 53.49 104.15
N ALA A 749 -29.15 52.44 103.91
CA ALA A 749 -28.74 51.25 103.18
C ALA A 749 -29.24 51.38 101.73
N ALA A 750 -28.42 51.06 100.72
CA ALA A 750 -28.81 51.17 99.32
C ALA A 750 -28.05 50.20 98.40
N PHE A 751 -28.72 49.77 97.33
CA PHE A 751 -28.14 49.15 96.14
C PHE A 751 -28.38 50.06 94.94
N ASP A 752 -27.32 50.47 94.25
CA ASP A 752 -27.37 51.48 93.18
C ASP A 752 -27.47 50.92 91.75
N GLY A 753 -27.73 49.62 91.61
CA GLY A 753 -27.63 48.89 90.35
C GLY A 753 -26.28 48.22 90.12
N SER A 754 -25.27 48.50 90.96
CA SER A 754 -23.93 47.90 90.86
C SER A 754 -23.33 47.48 92.21
N ALA A 755 -23.55 48.27 93.27
CA ALA A 755 -22.89 48.09 94.56
C ALA A 755 -23.82 48.40 95.74
N TRP A 756 -23.57 47.72 96.86
CA TRP A 756 -24.24 47.96 98.14
C TRP A 756 -23.48 48.99 98.98
N ARG A 757 -24.22 49.93 99.59
CA ARG A 757 -23.68 50.96 100.49
C ARG A 757 -24.47 51.05 101.79
N LEU A 758 -23.77 51.23 102.90
CA LEU A 758 -24.33 51.64 104.18
C LEU A 758 -23.63 52.92 104.67
N SER A 759 -24.36 54.00 104.89
CA SER A 759 -23.82 55.25 105.44
C SER A 759 -24.67 55.76 106.60
N GLY A 760 -24.08 56.53 107.52
CA GLY A 760 -24.84 57.10 108.64
C GLY A 760 -24.01 57.52 109.84
N THR A 761 -24.71 57.84 110.93
CA THR A 761 -24.15 58.21 112.23
C THR A 761 -24.47 57.14 113.27
N VAL A 762 -23.52 56.91 114.19
CA VAL A 762 -23.68 55.96 115.31
C VAL A 762 -23.60 56.70 116.65
N ALA A 763 -24.44 56.29 117.60
CA ALA A 763 -24.47 56.87 118.94
C ALA A 763 -23.19 56.54 119.73
N THR A 764 -22.70 55.30 119.59
CA THR A 764 -21.43 54.84 120.14
C THR A 764 -20.65 54.00 119.12
N ALA A 765 -19.35 53.81 119.36
CA ALA A 765 -18.54 52.90 118.53
C ALA A 765 -19.06 51.45 118.54
N ALA A 766 -19.64 50.99 119.65
CA ALA A 766 -20.20 49.65 119.78
C ALA A 766 -21.45 49.44 118.89
N ASP A 767 -22.22 50.49 118.62
CA ASP A 767 -23.34 50.44 117.67
C ASP A 767 -22.84 50.33 116.23
N GLY A 768 -21.70 50.97 115.92
CA GLY A 768 -21.00 50.81 114.65
C GLY A 768 -20.44 49.40 114.44
N ASP A 769 -19.81 48.83 115.46
CA ASP A 769 -19.35 47.43 115.43
C ASP A 769 -20.54 46.45 115.28
N ALA A 770 -21.68 46.73 115.91
CA ALA A 770 -22.91 45.95 115.76
C ALA A 770 -23.49 46.05 114.33
N ALA A 771 -23.54 47.24 113.74
CA ALA A 771 -23.98 47.44 112.35
C ALA A 771 -23.10 46.65 111.36
N LEU A 772 -21.78 46.69 111.54
CA LEU A 772 -20.82 45.94 110.71
C LEU A 772 -20.92 44.42 110.92
N ALA A 773 -21.20 43.97 112.15
CA ALA A 773 -21.45 42.57 112.46
C ALA A 773 -22.74 42.06 111.81
N ALA A 774 -23.81 42.86 111.79
CA ALA A 774 -25.08 42.53 111.14
C ALA A 774 -24.91 42.33 109.62
N LEU A 775 -24.21 43.24 108.93
CA LEU A 775 -23.88 43.06 107.50
C LEU A 775 -23.13 41.74 107.26
N LYS A 776 -22.11 41.46 108.08
CA LYS A 776 -21.25 40.28 107.94
C LYS A 776 -21.94 38.95 108.26
N ALA A 777 -23.00 38.97 109.07
CA ALA A 777 -23.79 37.79 109.42
C ALA A 777 -24.94 37.52 108.44
N GLY A 778 -25.54 38.58 107.88
CA GLY A 778 -26.65 38.48 106.93
C GLY A 778 -26.23 38.30 105.48
N SER A 779 -25.18 39.00 105.03
CA SER A 779 -24.72 38.96 103.63
C SER A 779 -24.19 37.59 103.24
N LYS A 780 -24.87 36.95 102.28
CA LYS A 780 -24.50 35.63 101.73
C LYS A 780 -24.29 35.63 100.22
N GLY A 781 -24.67 36.71 99.53
CA GLY A 781 -24.49 36.84 98.07
C GLY A 781 -23.06 37.15 97.62
N GLY A 782 -22.13 37.40 98.57
CA GLY A 782 -20.77 37.87 98.25
C GLY A 782 -20.69 39.37 97.94
N ALA A 783 -21.70 40.15 98.36
CA ALA A 783 -21.78 41.58 98.10
C ALA A 783 -20.64 42.37 98.76
N LEU A 784 -20.00 43.24 97.97
CA LEU A 784 -19.03 44.21 98.47
C LEU A 784 -19.76 45.43 99.05
N TRP A 785 -20.13 45.33 100.32
CA TRP A 785 -20.67 46.44 101.10
C TRP A 785 -19.62 47.52 101.34
N THR A 786 -19.87 48.73 100.82
CA THR A 786 -19.07 49.92 101.15
C THR A 786 -19.72 50.66 102.32
N THR A 787 -18.93 50.97 103.36
CA THR A 787 -19.44 51.53 104.62
C THR A 787 -18.85 52.90 104.92
N ALA A 788 -19.72 53.83 105.36
CA ALA A 788 -19.35 55.21 105.69
C ALA A 788 -20.08 55.64 106.97
N LEU A 789 -19.60 55.14 108.11
CA LEU A 789 -20.17 55.41 109.44
C LEU A 789 -19.34 56.46 110.18
N ALA A 790 -20.01 57.48 110.71
CA ALA A 790 -19.38 58.57 111.46
C ALA A 790 -19.70 58.47 112.96
N ASN A 791 -18.65 58.49 113.79
CA ASN A 791 -18.76 58.57 115.25
C ASN A 791 -19.03 60.00 115.71
N TYR A 792 -19.86 60.17 116.73
CA TYR A 792 -20.17 61.47 117.36
C TYR A 792 -19.06 61.92 118.34
N PRO A 793 -18.34 63.05 118.12
CA PRO A 793 -17.25 63.48 119.00
C PRO A 793 -17.59 64.74 119.84
N PRO A 794 -17.02 64.88 121.05
CA PRO A 794 -17.08 66.12 121.83
C PRO A 794 -16.10 67.19 121.31
N ALA A 795 -16.30 68.44 121.74
CA ALA A 795 -15.52 69.62 121.32
C ALA A 795 -15.00 70.41 122.56
N PRO A 796 -14.16 71.48 122.44
CA PRO A 796 -13.45 72.03 121.27
C PRO A 796 -11.95 72.40 121.54
N SER A 797 -11.34 73.16 120.61
CA SER A 797 -10.14 74.05 120.76
C SER A 797 -8.73 73.40 120.66
N SER A 798 -7.69 74.07 120.11
CA SER A 798 -7.59 75.43 119.51
C SER A 798 -6.41 75.60 118.52
N ALA A 799 -6.48 76.63 117.65
CA ALA A 799 -5.37 77.35 116.99
C ALA A 799 -4.53 76.63 115.88
N ALA A 800 -4.07 77.28 114.81
CA ALA A 800 -4.36 78.63 114.26
C ALA A 800 -3.89 78.79 112.79
N SER A 801 -4.53 79.73 112.04
CA SER A 801 -4.06 80.51 110.86
C SER A 801 -3.54 79.77 109.60
N ALA A 802 -3.77 80.23 108.35
CA ALA A 802 -4.14 81.56 107.86
C ALA A 802 -4.96 81.56 106.54
N GLU A 803 -5.50 82.74 106.19
CA GLU A 803 -6.21 83.13 104.95
C GLU A 803 -5.24 83.56 103.81
N PRO A 804 -5.64 83.88 102.54
CA PRO A 804 -6.94 84.48 102.11
C PRO A 804 -7.56 84.06 100.75
N SER A 805 -8.76 84.61 100.48
CA SER A 805 -9.32 85.18 99.21
C SER A 805 -9.00 84.62 97.80
N ALA A 806 -9.89 84.67 96.79
CA ALA A 806 -11.32 85.00 96.64
C ALA A 806 -11.81 84.75 95.18
N SER A 807 -13.11 84.99 94.89
CA SER A 807 -13.75 85.13 93.54
C SER A 807 -14.01 83.84 92.73
N SER A 808 -15.05 83.70 91.88
CA SER A 808 -16.34 84.43 91.71
C SER A 808 -17.32 83.67 90.78
N MET A 809 -18.60 84.08 90.73
CA MET A 809 -19.66 83.73 89.72
C MET A 809 -19.26 84.11 88.26
N PRO A 810 -19.96 83.69 87.17
CA PRO A 810 -21.38 83.26 86.95
C PRO A 810 -21.54 81.83 86.35
N ASP A 811 -22.69 81.23 85.98
CA ASP A 811 -24.12 81.60 85.75
C ASP A 811 -24.61 81.79 84.27
N VAL A 812 -25.78 81.18 83.97
CA VAL A 812 -26.71 81.20 82.78
C VAL A 812 -26.31 80.86 81.29
N THR A 813 -27.29 80.25 80.58
CA THR A 813 -27.70 80.33 79.13
C THR A 813 -27.11 79.49 77.95
N SER A 814 -27.89 78.48 77.52
CA SER A 814 -28.45 78.16 76.16
C SER A 814 -27.68 78.17 74.80
N LEU A 815 -27.77 77.03 74.06
CA LEU A 815 -28.29 76.77 72.68
C LEU A 815 -28.51 77.94 71.65
N PRO A 816 -28.60 77.72 70.29
CA PRO A 816 -28.19 76.62 69.36
C PRO A 816 -27.45 77.22 68.09
N PRO A 817 -27.75 77.02 66.76
CA PRO A 817 -28.22 75.90 65.89
C PRO A 817 -27.48 75.67 64.50
N ALA A 818 -27.84 74.57 63.80
CA ALA A 818 -28.08 74.39 62.34
C ALA A 818 -27.00 74.51 61.18
N SER A 819 -26.80 73.37 60.48
CA SER A 819 -26.97 73.13 59.01
C SER A 819 -25.99 73.56 57.88
N SER A 820 -25.50 72.54 57.16
CA SER A 820 -25.56 72.33 55.67
C SER A 820 -24.30 72.43 54.75
N SER A 821 -24.35 71.60 53.68
CA SER A 821 -23.79 71.77 52.32
C SER A 821 -22.26 71.68 52.04
N SER A 822 -21.84 70.69 51.24
CA SER A 822 -21.28 70.88 49.86
C SER A 822 -20.75 69.59 49.19
N GLU A 823 -20.98 69.47 47.88
CA GLU A 823 -20.40 68.52 46.89
C GLU A 823 -19.34 69.31 46.04
N PRO A 824 -18.77 68.90 44.87
CA PRO A 824 -18.70 67.62 44.11
C PRO A 824 -17.21 67.31 43.71
N PRO A 825 -16.81 66.70 42.54
CA PRO A 825 -17.51 65.88 41.53
C PRO A 825 -16.80 64.58 41.03
N LEU A 826 -17.60 63.58 40.63
CA LEU A 826 -17.59 62.77 39.36
C LEU A 826 -16.27 62.09 38.85
N ALA A 827 -16.26 61.03 38.02
CA ALA A 827 -17.29 60.47 37.12
C ALA A 827 -17.27 58.91 37.03
N VAL A 828 -17.86 58.32 35.96
CA VAL A 828 -18.40 56.93 35.93
C VAL A 828 -18.14 56.22 34.58
N SER A 829 -18.17 54.87 34.57
CA SER A 829 -18.86 53.99 33.57
C SER A 829 -18.03 53.05 32.66
N SER A 830 -18.71 51.94 32.26
CA SER A 830 -18.49 51.04 31.10
C SER A 830 -17.41 49.94 31.18
N ALA A 831 -17.58 48.89 30.34
CA ALA A 831 -16.86 47.60 30.42
C ALA A 831 -16.34 47.08 29.03
N PRO A 832 -16.28 45.76 28.71
CA PRO A 832 -15.11 45.03 28.13
C PRO A 832 -15.04 45.09 26.56
N PRO A 833 -14.15 44.37 25.81
CA PRO A 833 -13.29 43.22 26.17
C PRO A 833 -11.89 43.07 25.46
N ALA A 834 -11.24 41.92 25.72
CA ALA A 834 -10.42 41.07 24.79
C ALA A 834 -8.87 41.20 24.64
N SER A 835 -8.28 40.03 24.33
CA SER A 835 -7.01 39.72 23.63
C SER A 835 -5.62 39.72 24.32
N SER A 836 -5.04 38.49 24.33
CA SER A 836 -3.67 38.10 23.91
C SER A 836 -2.38 38.42 24.70
N ALA A 837 -1.61 37.33 24.87
CA ALA A 837 -0.14 37.19 24.74
C ALA A 837 0.84 37.67 25.84
N GLU A 838 1.50 36.68 26.47
CA GLU A 838 2.95 36.60 26.80
C GLU A 838 3.57 37.59 27.83
N PRO A 839 4.78 37.33 28.41
CA PRO A 839 5.93 36.60 27.85
C PRO A 839 6.74 35.64 28.75
N GLU A 840 7.73 35.01 28.09
CA GLU A 840 9.05 34.54 28.56
C GLU A 840 9.86 35.61 29.38
N PRO A 841 11.11 35.39 29.89
CA PRO A 841 12.11 34.33 29.54
C PRO A 841 12.88 33.69 30.72
N ALA A 842 13.78 32.73 30.42
CA ALA A 842 15.25 32.85 30.67
C ALA A 842 15.99 31.49 30.63
N ALA A 843 17.12 31.41 29.90
CA ALA A 843 18.02 30.25 29.91
C ALA A 843 19.50 30.66 29.76
N SER A 844 20.40 29.97 30.47
CA SER A 844 21.87 30.15 30.50
C SER A 844 22.51 28.93 31.21
N GLU A 845 23.69 28.39 30.87
CA GLU A 845 24.52 28.52 29.65
C GLU A 845 25.66 27.45 29.65
N LEU A 846 26.30 27.23 28.49
CA LEU A 846 27.69 26.73 28.29
C LEU A 846 28.08 25.28 28.69
N PRO A 847 29.23 24.73 28.18
CA PRO A 847 30.10 25.20 27.10
C PRO A 847 30.33 24.17 25.95
N ALA A 848 30.98 24.61 24.87
CA ALA A 848 31.43 23.78 23.74
C ALA A 848 32.96 23.71 23.63
N SER A 849 33.48 22.93 22.67
CA SER A 849 34.88 22.96 22.22
C SER A 849 34.97 22.64 20.72
N SER A 850 36.03 23.09 20.03
CA SER A 850 36.09 23.20 18.55
C SER A 850 37.41 22.68 17.96
N ALA A 851 37.38 22.22 16.70
CA ALA A 851 38.54 22.21 15.79
C ALA A 851 38.11 22.06 14.31
N GLU A 852 38.86 22.69 13.41
CA GLU A 852 38.71 22.71 11.93
C GLU A 852 39.85 21.88 11.24
N PRO A 853 40.22 22.09 9.95
CA PRO A 853 39.52 21.61 8.74
C PRO A 853 40.48 20.88 7.74
N ALA A 854 39.96 20.50 6.57
CA ALA A 854 40.77 20.28 5.36
C ALA A 854 39.96 20.57 4.07
N SER A 855 40.63 20.95 2.97
CA SER A 855 39.98 21.32 1.70
C SER A 855 40.73 20.79 0.48
N ALA A 856 39.97 20.46 -0.58
CA ALA A 856 40.46 20.28 -1.96
C ALA A 856 39.31 20.63 -2.93
N SER A 857 39.60 20.89 -4.21
CA SER A 857 38.63 21.45 -5.17
C SER A 857 38.98 21.07 -6.62
N VAL A 858 38.10 21.45 -7.57
CA VAL A 858 38.26 21.33 -9.06
C VAL A 858 37.99 19.87 -9.52
N GLU A 859 37.30 19.57 -10.63
CA GLU A 859 37.12 20.28 -11.92
C GLU A 859 35.73 20.05 -12.56
N GLU A 860 35.19 21.04 -13.30
CA GLU A 860 34.17 20.82 -14.35
C GLU A 860 34.87 20.57 -15.71
N PRO A 861 34.17 20.05 -16.74
CA PRO A 861 33.87 21.00 -17.81
C PRO A 861 32.42 20.93 -18.33
N SER A 862 31.70 22.03 -18.18
CA SER A 862 30.50 22.33 -18.98
C SER A 862 30.88 22.79 -20.40
N SER A 863 30.07 22.45 -21.40
CA SER A 863 30.13 23.05 -22.75
C SER A 863 28.74 23.07 -23.39
N SER A 864 28.44 24.10 -24.18
CA SER A 864 27.06 24.42 -24.58
C SER A 864 26.96 25.13 -25.93
N ALA A 865 26.07 24.62 -26.79
CA ALA A 865 25.56 25.21 -28.05
C ALA A 865 24.46 24.28 -28.61
N SER A 866 23.53 24.67 -29.49
CA SER A 866 22.83 25.95 -29.75
C SER A 866 21.63 25.64 -30.68
N SER A 867 20.55 26.39 -30.53
CA SER A 867 19.20 26.17 -31.10
C SER A 867 19.02 25.97 -32.62
N GLU A 868 18.05 25.10 -32.97
CA GLU A 868 17.00 25.29 -34.02
C GLU A 868 17.36 25.39 -35.54
N PRO A 869 16.40 25.32 -36.50
CA PRO A 869 14.95 24.99 -36.45
C PRO A 869 14.41 23.99 -37.52
N ALA A 870 13.10 23.68 -37.43
CA ALA A 870 12.10 23.47 -38.51
C ALA A 870 12.06 22.22 -39.45
N SER A 871 10.99 21.43 -39.26
CA SER A 871 9.94 21.07 -40.26
C SER A 871 10.26 20.46 -41.64
N SER A 872 9.83 19.19 -41.85
CA SER A 872 9.09 18.79 -43.06
C SER A 872 8.35 17.43 -42.94
N SER A 873 7.06 17.38 -43.30
CA SER A 873 6.39 16.20 -43.86
C SER A 873 6.25 16.39 -45.38
N PRO A 874 6.03 15.32 -46.18
CA PRO A 874 4.67 15.09 -46.69
C PRO A 874 4.27 13.60 -46.95
N GLU A 875 2.98 13.42 -47.26
CA GLU A 875 2.31 12.42 -48.13
C GLU A 875 2.86 10.96 -48.21
N ALA A 876 2.15 9.87 -47.89
CA ALA A 876 0.73 9.46 -48.02
C ALA A 876 0.28 8.99 -49.44
N SER A 877 0.13 7.67 -49.63
CA SER A 877 -0.90 7.04 -50.51
C SER A 877 -0.89 5.51 -50.49
N SER A 878 -1.98 4.89 -50.05
CA SER A 878 -2.50 3.63 -50.63
C SER A 878 -3.99 3.49 -50.30
N VAL A 879 -4.76 2.85 -51.19
CA VAL A 879 -6.20 2.61 -51.03
C VAL A 879 -6.55 1.18 -51.45
N ALA A 880 -7.41 0.58 -50.62
CA ALA A 880 -8.30 -0.60 -50.75
C ALA A 880 -8.71 -1.07 -52.18
N PRO A 881 -9.30 -2.28 -52.37
CA PRO A 881 -10.05 -3.12 -51.40
C PRO A 881 -9.65 -4.63 -51.43
N SER A 882 -10.27 -5.61 -50.74
CA SER A 882 -11.63 -5.73 -50.17
C SER A 882 -11.72 -6.66 -48.94
N SER A 883 -12.69 -6.34 -48.05
CA SER A 883 -13.70 -7.22 -47.38
C SER A 883 -13.40 -8.74 -47.27
N SER A 884 -13.53 -9.38 -46.10
CA SER A 884 -14.72 -9.34 -45.23
C SER A 884 -14.46 -9.40 -43.70
N ALA A 885 -15.52 -9.13 -42.93
CA ALA A 885 -15.62 -9.09 -41.46
C ALA A 885 -17.03 -9.65 -41.05
N PRO A 886 -17.56 -9.55 -39.81
CA PRO A 886 -17.00 -9.13 -38.50
C PRO A 886 -17.19 -10.28 -37.45
N ALA A 887 -17.09 -10.16 -36.12
CA ALA A 887 -17.15 -8.99 -35.22
C ALA A 887 -16.32 -9.16 -33.92
N SER A 888 -16.22 -8.06 -33.17
CA SER A 888 -15.41 -7.93 -31.95
C SER A 888 -16.18 -7.20 -30.83
N SER A 889 -15.53 -7.06 -29.67
CA SER A 889 -16.08 -6.53 -28.41
C SER A 889 -15.96 -5.00 -28.27
N SER A 890 -16.29 -4.51 -27.07
CA SER A 890 -15.91 -3.21 -26.46
C SER A 890 -16.86 -2.01 -26.61
N SER A 891 -17.41 -1.64 -25.45
CA SER A 891 -17.42 -0.31 -24.82
C SER A 891 -17.15 0.94 -25.68
N ALA A 892 -18.07 1.91 -25.62
CA ALA A 892 -17.80 3.33 -25.84
C ALA A 892 -18.79 4.20 -25.02
N GLU A 893 -18.33 5.35 -24.53
CA GLU A 893 -19.09 6.24 -23.65
C GLU A 893 -19.56 7.51 -24.38
N SER A 894 -20.68 8.07 -23.92
CA SER A 894 -21.18 9.45 -24.09
C SER A 894 -20.92 10.19 -25.43
N ARG A 895 -22.00 10.37 -26.21
CA ARG A 895 -22.12 11.53 -27.12
C ARG A 895 -23.55 12.04 -27.13
N ALA A 896 -23.74 13.31 -26.77
CA ALA A 896 -25.06 13.92 -26.63
C ALA A 896 -25.78 14.10 -27.98
N ILE A 897 -27.07 13.75 -28.01
CA ILE A 897 -28.01 14.03 -29.11
C ILE A 897 -29.26 14.68 -28.47
N ALA A 898 -29.87 15.64 -29.16
CA ALA A 898 -31.04 16.36 -28.68
C ALA A 898 -32.25 15.42 -28.46
N PRO A 899 -33.16 15.73 -27.51
CA PRO A 899 -34.26 14.84 -27.14
C PRO A 899 -35.25 14.64 -28.28
N THR A 900 -35.32 13.43 -28.83
CA THR A 900 -36.46 12.96 -29.62
C THR A 900 -37.73 13.05 -28.77
N THR A 901 -38.81 13.58 -29.34
CA THR A 901 -40.08 13.81 -28.63
C THR A 901 -40.63 12.54 -28.00
N LEU A 902 -40.90 12.59 -26.69
CA LEU A 902 -41.59 11.55 -25.92
C LEU A 902 -42.95 11.22 -26.56
N THR A 903 -43.11 9.98 -27.02
CA THR A 903 -44.44 9.41 -27.28
C THR A 903 -45.13 9.22 -25.93
N ALA A 904 -46.00 10.17 -25.55
CA ALA A 904 -46.68 10.13 -24.27
C ALA A 904 -47.52 8.85 -24.14
N VAL A 905 -47.16 7.99 -23.17
CA VAL A 905 -47.92 6.79 -22.84
C VAL A 905 -49.28 7.23 -22.30
N GLN A 906 -50.36 6.96 -23.04
CA GLN A 906 -51.70 7.46 -22.72
C GLN A 906 -52.11 7.09 -21.28
N PRO A 907 -52.78 7.99 -20.53
CA PRO A 907 -53.27 7.66 -19.19
C PRO A 907 -54.35 6.58 -19.26
N MET A 908 -54.39 5.70 -18.24
CA MET A 908 -55.46 4.72 -18.06
C MET A 908 -56.77 5.47 -17.74
N PRO A 909 -57.92 5.11 -18.36
CA PRO A 909 -59.19 5.79 -18.11
C PRO A 909 -59.67 5.61 -16.67
N GLU A 910 -60.34 6.63 -16.12
CA GLU A 910 -60.84 6.60 -14.74
C GLU A 910 -62.06 5.68 -14.56
N THR A 911 -62.76 5.35 -15.64
CA THR A 911 -63.91 4.44 -15.64
C THR A 911 -63.58 3.18 -16.43
N LEU A 912 -63.61 2.03 -15.76
CA LEU A 912 -63.40 0.71 -16.34
C LEU A 912 -64.68 -0.12 -16.12
N LEU A 913 -65.09 -0.90 -17.12
CA LEU A 913 -66.20 -1.86 -16.99
C LEU A 913 -65.80 -3.05 -16.10
N PHE A 914 -64.52 -3.39 -16.08
CA PHE A 914 -63.92 -4.40 -15.20
C PHE A 914 -62.56 -3.90 -14.75
N GLU A 915 -62.26 -3.97 -13.44
CA GLU A 915 -60.95 -3.69 -12.88
C GLU A 915 -60.55 -4.82 -11.90
N ALA A 916 -59.28 -5.23 -11.99
CA ALA A 916 -58.58 -5.93 -10.92
C ALA A 916 -57.40 -5.05 -10.47
N SER A 917 -57.26 -4.80 -9.17
CA SER A 917 -56.22 -3.93 -8.63
C SER A 917 -55.54 -4.50 -7.39
N ARG A 918 -54.25 -4.16 -7.23
CA ARG A 918 -53.36 -4.62 -6.17
C ARG A 918 -52.50 -3.46 -5.68
N THR A 919 -52.59 -3.10 -4.41
CA THR A 919 -51.64 -2.20 -3.75
C THR A 919 -50.37 -2.95 -3.35
N ALA A 920 -49.24 -2.26 -3.16
CA ALA A 920 -48.02 -2.88 -2.65
C ALA A 920 -48.30 -3.69 -1.36
N GLY A 921 -47.84 -4.94 -1.31
CA GLY A 921 -48.09 -5.89 -0.20
C GLY A 921 -49.55 -6.35 -0.02
N GLY A 922 -50.51 -5.77 -0.73
CA GLY A 922 -51.95 -5.99 -0.51
C GLY A 922 -52.54 -7.20 -1.26
N PRO A 923 -53.71 -7.69 -0.80
CA PRO A 923 -54.53 -8.62 -1.57
C PRO A 923 -55.12 -7.92 -2.80
N MET A 924 -55.53 -8.69 -3.81
CA MET A 924 -56.24 -8.13 -4.96
C MET A 924 -57.69 -7.76 -4.61
N SER A 925 -58.22 -6.73 -5.27
CA SER A 925 -59.64 -6.43 -5.33
C SER A 925 -60.12 -6.58 -6.77
N LEU A 926 -61.29 -7.19 -6.96
CA LEU A 926 -62.01 -7.27 -8.25
C LEU A 926 -63.24 -6.38 -8.19
N THR A 927 -63.55 -5.66 -9.26
CA THR A 927 -64.74 -4.80 -9.39
C THR A 927 -65.26 -4.76 -10.83
N GLY A 928 -66.59 -4.59 -10.98
CA GLY A 928 -67.21 -4.29 -12.28
C GLY A 928 -68.07 -5.43 -12.83
N VAL A 929 -67.91 -5.72 -14.12
CA VAL A 929 -68.83 -6.53 -14.94
C VAL A 929 -68.11 -7.74 -15.56
N VAL A 930 -68.78 -8.90 -15.56
CA VAL A 930 -68.30 -10.18 -16.09
C VAL A 930 -69.39 -10.92 -16.87
N PRO A 931 -69.05 -11.80 -17.84
CA PRO A 931 -70.02 -12.40 -18.76
C PRO A 931 -70.90 -13.50 -18.15
N SER A 932 -70.46 -14.13 -17.05
CA SER A 932 -71.22 -15.15 -16.32
C SER A 932 -70.80 -15.19 -14.84
N ALA A 933 -71.62 -15.85 -14.00
CA ALA A 933 -71.26 -16.08 -12.60
C ALA A 933 -70.11 -17.10 -12.45
N GLU A 934 -69.97 -18.02 -13.40
CA GLU A 934 -68.86 -19.00 -13.48
C GLU A 934 -67.52 -18.28 -13.71
N VAL A 935 -67.46 -17.36 -14.67
CA VAL A 935 -66.29 -16.50 -14.90
C VAL A 935 -66.02 -15.55 -13.72
N ALA A 936 -67.04 -15.18 -12.93
CA ALA A 936 -66.83 -14.42 -11.69
C ALA A 936 -66.05 -15.26 -10.65
N ASP A 937 -66.42 -16.53 -10.48
CA ASP A 937 -65.84 -17.45 -9.50
C ASP A 937 -64.43 -17.92 -9.91
N ASP A 938 -64.21 -18.16 -11.20
CA ASP A 938 -62.89 -18.46 -11.78
C ASP A 938 -61.89 -17.30 -11.53
N LEU A 939 -62.29 -16.07 -11.88
CA LEU A 939 -61.44 -14.88 -11.71
C LEU A 939 -61.22 -14.55 -10.21
N GLY A 940 -62.23 -14.76 -9.37
CA GLY A 940 -62.13 -14.64 -7.91
C GLY A 940 -61.12 -15.63 -7.30
N THR A 941 -61.23 -16.89 -7.70
CA THR A 941 -60.31 -17.98 -7.31
C THR A 941 -58.88 -17.69 -7.76
N LEU A 942 -58.69 -17.24 -9.00
CA LEU A 942 -57.40 -16.87 -9.59
C LEU A 942 -56.73 -15.68 -8.88
N ALA A 943 -57.52 -14.67 -8.48
CA ALA A 943 -57.03 -13.48 -7.79
C ALA A 943 -56.86 -13.65 -6.27
N GLY A 944 -57.40 -14.73 -5.68
CA GLY A 944 -57.55 -14.86 -4.23
C GLY A 944 -58.48 -13.80 -3.62
N ALA A 945 -59.40 -13.25 -4.42
CA ALA A 945 -60.16 -12.04 -4.11
C ALA A 945 -61.66 -12.34 -3.95
N ARG A 946 -62.36 -11.47 -3.23
CA ARG A 946 -63.82 -11.57 -3.12
C ARG A 946 -64.50 -11.08 -4.40
N THR A 947 -65.58 -11.77 -4.78
CA THR A 947 -66.38 -11.54 -5.98
C THR A 947 -67.64 -10.70 -5.70
N ASP A 948 -67.83 -10.19 -4.48
CA ASP A 948 -69.03 -9.46 -4.03
C ASP A 948 -69.24 -8.10 -4.74
N LYS A 949 -68.23 -7.63 -5.48
CA LYS A 949 -68.26 -6.41 -6.28
C LYS A 949 -68.25 -6.67 -7.80
N LEU A 950 -68.42 -7.92 -8.22
CA LEU A 950 -68.61 -8.32 -9.61
C LEU A 950 -70.10 -8.50 -9.92
N THR A 951 -70.51 -8.10 -11.12
CA THR A 951 -71.90 -8.14 -11.60
C THR A 951 -71.95 -8.80 -12.98
N VAL A 952 -73.03 -9.51 -13.30
CA VAL A 952 -73.13 -10.29 -14.54
C VAL A 952 -73.90 -9.52 -15.61
N ALA A 953 -73.30 -9.33 -16.80
CA ALA A 953 -73.96 -8.77 -17.98
C ALA A 953 -73.54 -9.52 -19.26
N ALA A 954 -74.43 -9.58 -20.25
CA ALA A 954 -74.31 -10.48 -21.41
C ALA A 954 -73.72 -9.84 -22.68
N ASP A 955 -73.23 -8.60 -22.60
CA ASP A 955 -72.84 -7.73 -23.71
C ASP A 955 -71.32 -7.47 -23.81
N LEU A 956 -70.50 -8.26 -23.10
CA LEU A 956 -69.04 -8.23 -23.18
C LEU A 956 -68.49 -9.00 -24.41
N PRO A 957 -67.31 -8.63 -24.94
CA PRO A 957 -66.77 -9.23 -26.16
C PRO A 957 -66.30 -10.69 -25.98
N ALA A 958 -66.32 -11.45 -27.09
CA ALA A 958 -65.70 -12.77 -27.15
C ALA A 958 -64.19 -12.69 -26.81
N GLY A 959 -63.69 -13.62 -26.00
CA GLY A 959 -62.32 -13.57 -25.47
C GLY A 959 -62.15 -12.74 -24.19
N PHE A 960 -63.22 -12.13 -23.64
CA PHE A 960 -63.15 -11.37 -22.39
C PHE A 960 -62.59 -12.19 -21.22
N ALA A 961 -63.09 -13.41 -21.00
CA ALA A 961 -62.66 -14.26 -19.87
C ALA A 961 -61.18 -14.66 -19.97
N GLU A 962 -60.70 -14.97 -21.18
CA GLU A 962 -59.29 -15.28 -21.48
C GLU A 962 -58.39 -14.07 -21.20
N SER A 963 -58.82 -12.88 -21.65
CA SER A 963 -58.12 -11.62 -21.43
C SER A 963 -58.09 -11.21 -19.96
N ALA A 964 -59.20 -11.38 -19.23
CA ALA A 964 -59.30 -11.13 -17.79
C ALA A 964 -58.38 -12.08 -17.00
N THR A 965 -58.39 -13.38 -17.36
CA THR A 965 -57.53 -14.41 -16.77
C THR A 965 -56.06 -14.08 -16.93
N ALA A 966 -55.64 -13.73 -18.16
CA ALA A 966 -54.27 -13.32 -18.44
C ALA A 966 -53.90 -12.00 -17.74
N GLY A 967 -54.83 -11.05 -17.65
CA GLY A 967 -54.65 -9.79 -16.94
C GLY A 967 -54.41 -9.95 -15.45
N ILE A 968 -55.21 -10.79 -14.77
CA ILE A 968 -55.02 -11.11 -13.34
C ILE A 968 -53.70 -11.89 -13.16
N SER A 969 -53.40 -12.84 -14.04
CA SER A 969 -52.15 -13.61 -14.01
C SER A 969 -50.90 -12.74 -14.23
N ALA A 970 -51.02 -11.66 -14.99
CA ALA A 970 -50.00 -10.62 -15.10
C ALA A 970 -49.92 -9.80 -13.80
N LEU A 971 -51.05 -9.28 -13.29
CA LEU A 971 -51.11 -8.49 -12.05
C LEU A 971 -50.56 -9.25 -10.81
N ALA A 972 -50.65 -10.58 -10.80
CA ALA A 972 -50.05 -11.43 -9.75
C ALA A 972 -48.51 -11.32 -9.69
N GLN A 973 -47.87 -11.03 -10.82
CA GLN A 973 -46.41 -10.86 -10.95
C GLN A 973 -45.96 -9.41 -10.70
N LEU A 974 -46.89 -8.45 -10.67
CA LEU A 974 -46.64 -7.06 -10.30
C LEU A 974 -46.57 -6.88 -8.79
N ALA A 975 -45.71 -5.96 -8.33
CA ALA A 975 -45.62 -5.57 -6.92
C ALA A 975 -46.83 -4.74 -6.49
N GLU A 976 -47.22 -3.79 -7.35
CA GLU A 976 -48.47 -3.03 -7.29
C GLU A 976 -48.96 -2.74 -8.70
N GLY A 977 -50.27 -2.58 -8.90
CA GLY A 977 -50.82 -2.27 -10.21
C GLY A 977 -52.34 -2.36 -10.32
N ARG A 978 -52.82 -2.11 -11.53
CA ARG A 978 -54.21 -2.23 -11.96
C ARG A 978 -54.28 -2.80 -13.38
N VAL A 979 -55.18 -3.74 -13.59
CA VAL A 979 -55.57 -4.23 -14.92
C VAL A 979 -57.06 -4.03 -15.11
N GLY A 980 -57.51 -3.70 -16.31
CA GLY A 980 -58.94 -3.51 -16.55
C GLY A 980 -59.32 -3.29 -18.00
N PHE A 981 -60.63 -3.31 -18.24
CA PHE A 981 -61.24 -3.20 -19.57
C PHE A 981 -62.20 -1.99 -19.61
N ASP A 982 -62.04 -1.11 -20.60
CA ASP A 982 -62.86 0.12 -20.73
C ASP A 982 -64.13 -0.03 -21.59
N GLY A 983 -64.37 -1.22 -22.15
CA GLY A 983 -65.42 -1.46 -23.16
C GLY A 983 -64.89 -1.59 -24.59
N SER A 984 -63.65 -1.15 -24.84
CA SER A 984 -62.97 -1.20 -26.15
C SER A 984 -61.56 -1.79 -26.06
N ARG A 985 -60.84 -1.57 -24.95
CA ARG A 985 -59.42 -1.87 -24.77
C ARG A 985 -59.14 -2.41 -23.36
N TRP A 986 -58.18 -3.32 -23.29
CA TRP A 986 -57.54 -3.74 -22.05
C TRP A 986 -56.36 -2.84 -21.69
N TRP A 987 -56.20 -2.56 -20.41
CA TRP A 987 -55.14 -1.72 -19.85
C TRP A 987 -54.45 -2.48 -18.73
N LEU A 988 -53.11 -2.50 -18.70
CA LEU A 988 -52.32 -2.97 -17.56
C LEU A 988 -51.34 -1.87 -17.16
N ARG A 989 -51.34 -1.50 -15.87
CA ARG A 989 -50.41 -0.53 -15.28
C ARG A 989 -49.91 -1.01 -13.93
N GLY A 990 -48.69 -0.62 -13.58
CA GLY A 990 -48.13 -0.89 -12.25
C GLY A 990 -46.61 -0.91 -12.24
N LYS A 991 -46.05 -1.34 -11.11
CA LYS A 991 -44.61 -1.42 -10.89
C LYS A 991 -44.15 -2.86 -10.65
N VAL A 992 -42.93 -3.16 -11.09
CA VAL A 992 -42.29 -4.47 -10.90
C VAL A 992 -40.90 -4.34 -10.28
N GLY A 993 -40.46 -5.38 -9.56
CA GLY A 993 -39.14 -5.42 -8.91
C GLY A 993 -37.98 -5.91 -9.79
N GLN A 994 -38.22 -6.27 -11.06
CA GLN A 994 -37.20 -6.74 -12.01
C GLN A 994 -37.61 -6.45 -13.47
N GLN A 995 -36.66 -6.11 -14.33
CA GLN A 995 -36.90 -5.90 -15.77
C GLN A 995 -37.44 -7.15 -16.46
N ALA A 996 -36.92 -8.33 -16.12
CA ALA A 996 -37.36 -9.60 -16.69
C ALA A 996 -38.86 -9.88 -16.52
N VAL A 997 -39.52 -9.26 -15.52
CA VAL A 997 -40.98 -9.35 -15.32
C VAL A 997 -41.75 -8.42 -16.27
N ILE A 998 -41.19 -7.26 -16.65
CA ILE A 998 -41.75 -6.43 -17.74
C ILE A 998 -41.71 -7.23 -19.04
N ASP A 999 -40.57 -7.85 -19.32
CA ASP A 999 -40.33 -8.59 -20.56
C ASP A 999 -41.21 -9.85 -20.65
N SER A 1000 -41.37 -10.60 -19.55
CA SER A 1000 -42.22 -11.80 -19.50
C SER A 1000 -43.71 -11.47 -19.58
N VAL A 1001 -44.19 -10.46 -18.83
CA VAL A 1001 -45.59 -10.03 -18.84
C VAL A 1001 -45.95 -9.39 -20.19
N GLY A 1002 -45.06 -8.58 -20.76
CA GLY A 1002 -45.22 -8.01 -22.09
C GLY A 1002 -45.32 -9.09 -23.17
N ALA A 1003 -44.45 -10.10 -23.14
CA ALA A 1003 -44.51 -11.23 -24.06
C ALA A 1003 -45.78 -12.08 -23.88
N ALA A 1004 -46.20 -12.34 -22.64
CA ALA A 1004 -47.42 -13.11 -22.35
C ALA A 1004 -48.68 -12.40 -22.86
N ILE A 1005 -48.78 -11.07 -22.67
CA ILE A 1005 -49.92 -10.27 -23.18
C ILE A 1005 -49.88 -10.18 -24.70
N ALA A 1006 -48.70 -9.96 -25.30
CA ALA A 1006 -48.56 -9.90 -26.76
C ALA A 1006 -48.89 -11.23 -27.49
N ALA A 1007 -48.86 -12.36 -26.77
CA ALA A 1007 -49.24 -13.67 -27.29
C ALA A 1007 -50.76 -13.95 -27.25
N LEU A 1008 -51.56 -13.12 -26.58
CA LEU A 1008 -53.02 -13.31 -26.49
C LEU A 1008 -53.72 -13.02 -27.83
N PRO A 1009 -54.87 -13.67 -28.12
CA PRO A 1009 -55.83 -13.17 -29.10
C PRO A 1009 -56.24 -11.73 -28.72
N GLY A 1010 -56.01 -10.75 -29.60
CA GLY A 1010 -56.22 -9.33 -29.30
C GLY A 1010 -55.14 -8.68 -28.41
N GLY A 1011 -54.04 -9.37 -28.11
CA GLY A 1011 -52.93 -8.87 -27.27
C GLY A 1011 -52.29 -7.56 -27.76
N ARG A 1012 -52.39 -7.26 -29.06
CA ARG A 1012 -51.91 -6.00 -29.66
C ARG A 1012 -52.78 -4.79 -29.35
N ASP A 1013 -54.03 -5.00 -28.91
CA ASP A 1013 -54.96 -3.93 -28.60
C ASP A 1013 -54.85 -3.46 -27.14
N TRP A 1014 -54.05 -4.13 -26.32
CA TRP A 1014 -53.76 -3.76 -24.94
C TRP A 1014 -52.88 -2.51 -24.82
N SER A 1015 -53.15 -1.66 -23.82
CA SER A 1015 -52.21 -0.62 -23.36
C SER A 1015 -51.50 -1.08 -22.08
N VAL A 1016 -50.29 -1.61 -22.25
CA VAL A 1016 -49.40 -1.96 -21.15
C VAL A 1016 -48.47 -0.78 -20.83
N GLY A 1017 -48.29 -0.47 -19.55
CA GLY A 1017 -47.30 0.47 -19.05
C GLY A 1017 -46.79 0.02 -17.69
N LEU A 1018 -45.63 -0.63 -17.68
CA LEU A 1018 -44.99 -1.16 -16.47
C LEU A 1018 -43.72 -0.37 -16.20
N ASP A 1019 -43.60 0.13 -14.98
CA ASP A 1019 -42.41 0.85 -14.52
C ASP A 1019 -41.57 -0.06 -13.60
N LEU A 1020 -40.26 0.16 -13.55
CA LEU A 1020 -39.43 -0.44 -12.50
C LEU A 1020 -39.69 0.28 -11.17
N LEU A 1021 -39.74 -0.48 -10.09
CA LEU A 1021 -39.59 0.08 -8.74
C LEU A 1021 -38.24 0.80 -8.60
N ALA A 1022 -38.19 1.82 -7.76
CA ALA A 1022 -36.91 2.39 -7.36
C ALA A 1022 -36.05 1.29 -6.69
N PRO A 1023 -34.70 1.33 -6.80
CA PRO A 1023 -33.86 0.26 -6.29
C PRO A 1023 -34.09 -0.08 -4.82
N ILE A 1024 -34.40 0.93 -3.99
CA ILE A 1024 -34.73 0.72 -2.58
C ILE A 1024 -36.12 0.12 -2.35
N ASP A 1025 -37.13 0.47 -3.13
CA ASP A 1025 -38.47 -0.14 -3.02
C ASP A 1025 -38.44 -1.60 -3.47
N ALA A 1026 -37.63 -1.92 -4.48
CA ALA A 1026 -37.33 -3.29 -4.88
C ALA A 1026 -36.56 -4.06 -3.78
N CYS A 1027 -35.66 -3.40 -3.05
CA CYS A 1027 -34.93 -3.95 -1.90
C CYS A 1027 -35.90 -4.28 -0.74
N ARG A 1028 -36.68 -3.27 -0.31
CA ARG A 1028 -37.72 -3.36 0.74
C ARG A 1028 -38.69 -4.51 0.47
N LEU A 1029 -39.25 -4.59 -0.74
CA LEU A 1029 -40.22 -5.61 -1.13
C LEU A 1029 -39.71 -7.05 -0.96
N ARG A 1030 -38.44 -7.31 -1.27
CA ARG A 1030 -37.87 -8.66 -1.16
C ARG A 1030 -37.54 -9.03 0.28
N ILE A 1031 -37.00 -8.08 1.03
CA ILE A 1031 -36.54 -8.29 2.41
C ILE A 1031 -37.72 -8.44 3.37
N ASP A 1032 -38.84 -7.74 3.14
CA ASP A 1032 -40.13 -8.02 3.78
C ASP A 1032 -40.64 -9.44 3.44
N GLY A 1033 -40.46 -9.87 2.19
CA GLY A 1033 -40.73 -11.24 1.74
C GLY A 1033 -39.82 -12.31 2.36
N LEU A 1034 -38.64 -11.95 2.88
CA LEU A 1034 -37.75 -12.83 3.66
C LEU A 1034 -38.19 -12.88 5.13
N SER A 1035 -38.44 -11.71 5.74
CA SER A 1035 -38.98 -11.55 7.09
C SER A 1035 -40.28 -12.35 7.28
N THR A 1036 -41.22 -12.22 6.35
CA THR A 1036 -42.53 -12.91 6.37
C THR A 1036 -42.42 -14.44 6.32
N ARG A 1037 -41.34 -15.00 5.74
CA ARG A 1037 -41.09 -16.45 5.73
C ARG A 1037 -40.47 -16.96 7.04
N ASN A 1038 -40.03 -16.07 7.93
CA ASN A 1038 -39.24 -16.34 9.13
C ASN A 1038 -38.09 -17.33 8.87
N ALA A 1039 -37.32 -17.06 7.81
CA ALA A 1039 -36.42 -18.03 7.19
C ALA A 1039 -35.04 -18.16 7.88
N ILE A 1040 -34.72 -17.30 8.86
CA ILE A 1040 -33.45 -17.35 9.62
C ILE A 1040 -33.70 -18.11 10.93
N VAL A 1041 -32.99 -19.23 11.12
CA VAL A 1041 -33.23 -20.19 12.21
C VAL A 1041 -32.00 -20.30 13.12
N PHE A 1042 -32.24 -20.36 14.43
CA PHE A 1042 -31.21 -20.45 15.46
C PHE A 1042 -31.37 -21.73 16.29
N LYS A 1043 -30.23 -22.31 16.70
CA LYS A 1043 -30.17 -23.47 17.59
C LYS A 1043 -30.82 -23.11 18.93
N SER A 1044 -31.72 -23.97 19.41
CA SER A 1044 -32.63 -23.68 20.54
C SER A 1044 -31.91 -23.08 21.75
N GLY A 1045 -32.48 -22.00 22.31
CA GLY A 1045 -31.91 -21.27 23.45
C GLY A 1045 -30.66 -20.43 23.16
N THR A 1046 -30.22 -20.32 21.89
CA THR A 1046 -28.98 -19.60 21.53
C THR A 1046 -29.17 -18.59 20.39
N ALA A 1047 -28.12 -17.80 20.16
CA ALA A 1047 -27.92 -17.00 18.95
C ALA A 1047 -27.05 -17.70 17.88
N ALA A 1048 -26.70 -18.98 18.06
CA ALA A 1048 -25.97 -19.74 17.05
C ALA A 1048 -26.92 -20.13 15.91
N LEU A 1049 -26.66 -19.62 14.71
CA LEU A 1049 -27.42 -19.94 13.50
C LEU A 1049 -27.37 -21.44 13.19
N GLU A 1050 -28.45 -21.95 12.61
CA GLU A 1050 -28.49 -23.24 11.94
C GLU A 1050 -27.98 -23.12 10.51
N ASP A 1051 -27.28 -24.15 10.06
CA ASP A 1051 -26.63 -24.25 8.76
C ASP A 1051 -27.63 -24.07 7.59
N SER A 1052 -28.91 -24.37 7.84
CA SER A 1052 -30.09 -24.10 7.00
C SER A 1052 -30.31 -22.61 6.68
N SER A 1053 -29.82 -21.70 7.52
CA SER A 1053 -29.93 -20.25 7.33
C SER A 1053 -28.87 -19.69 6.37
N THR A 1054 -27.79 -20.43 6.09
CA THR A 1054 -26.69 -20.02 5.20
C THR A 1054 -27.20 -19.50 3.83
N PRO A 1055 -27.99 -20.26 3.04
CA PRO A 1055 -28.52 -19.78 1.76
C PRO A 1055 -29.52 -18.61 1.88
N ILE A 1056 -30.17 -18.44 3.04
CA ILE A 1056 -31.09 -17.33 3.31
C ILE A 1056 -30.32 -16.04 3.58
N LEU A 1057 -29.16 -16.14 4.23
CA LEU A 1057 -28.22 -15.03 4.41
C LEU A 1057 -27.53 -14.66 3.10
N ASP A 1058 -27.30 -15.64 2.22
CA ASP A 1058 -26.82 -15.41 0.84
C ASP A 1058 -27.90 -14.68 -0.01
N GLU A 1059 -29.17 -15.10 0.06
CA GLU A 1059 -30.32 -14.42 -0.56
C GLU A 1059 -30.46 -12.97 -0.06
N LEU A 1060 -30.42 -12.77 1.26
CA LEU A 1060 -30.52 -11.46 1.90
C LEU A 1060 -29.36 -10.52 1.53
N ALA A 1061 -28.12 -11.01 1.48
CA ALA A 1061 -26.97 -10.19 1.05
C ALA A 1061 -27.07 -9.78 -0.43
N ALA A 1062 -27.56 -10.67 -1.30
CA ALA A 1062 -27.80 -10.36 -2.71
C ALA A 1062 -28.92 -9.33 -2.90
N ASP A 1063 -29.97 -9.38 -2.08
CA ASP A 1063 -31.05 -8.39 -2.12
C ASP A 1063 -30.63 -7.04 -1.53
N LEU A 1064 -29.82 -7.02 -0.46
CA LEU A 1064 -29.24 -5.78 0.09
C LEU A 1064 -28.29 -5.06 -0.87
N ALA A 1065 -27.70 -5.77 -1.83
CA ALA A 1065 -26.92 -5.18 -2.92
C ALA A 1065 -27.77 -4.35 -3.91
N LEU A 1066 -29.11 -4.46 -3.88
CA LEU A 1066 -30.01 -3.62 -4.68
C LEU A 1066 -30.15 -2.20 -4.09
N CYS A 1067 -29.95 -2.03 -2.78
CA CYS A 1067 -30.01 -0.73 -2.11
C CYS A 1067 -28.72 -0.38 -1.35
N PRO A 1068 -27.56 -0.27 -2.03
CA PRO A 1068 -26.23 -0.15 -1.41
C PRO A 1068 -25.96 1.17 -0.67
N LYS A 1069 -26.97 2.03 -0.49
CA LYS A 1069 -26.94 3.27 0.30
C LYS A 1069 -27.92 3.28 1.48
N ALA A 1070 -28.86 2.35 1.53
CA ALA A 1070 -29.86 2.31 2.59
C ALA A 1070 -29.24 1.77 3.89
N PHE A 1071 -29.70 2.28 5.04
CA PHE A 1071 -29.37 1.71 6.34
C PHE A 1071 -30.34 0.56 6.65
N VAL A 1072 -29.87 -0.42 7.42
CA VAL A 1072 -30.59 -1.67 7.69
C VAL A 1072 -30.57 -1.96 9.18
N HIS A 1073 -31.72 -1.79 9.82
CA HIS A 1073 -31.93 -2.20 11.20
C HIS A 1073 -32.34 -3.68 11.20
N VAL A 1074 -31.47 -4.54 11.72
CA VAL A 1074 -31.70 -5.97 11.94
C VAL A 1074 -32.34 -6.13 13.31
N GLN A 1075 -33.61 -6.50 13.34
CA GLN A 1075 -34.45 -6.45 14.54
C GLN A 1075 -34.73 -7.87 15.06
N GLY A 1076 -34.18 -8.21 16.22
CA GLY A 1076 -34.36 -9.51 16.87
C GLY A 1076 -35.58 -9.54 17.80
N HIS A 1077 -36.36 -10.61 17.75
CA HIS A 1077 -37.52 -10.82 18.62
C HIS A 1077 -37.57 -12.26 19.18
N THR A 1078 -38.25 -12.43 20.32
CA THR A 1078 -38.54 -13.72 20.96
C THR A 1078 -40.04 -13.93 21.16
N ASP A 1079 -40.43 -15.13 21.56
CA ASP A 1079 -41.67 -15.37 22.27
C ASP A 1079 -41.49 -15.07 23.78
N SER A 1080 -42.59 -15.15 24.54
CA SER A 1080 -42.60 -14.93 25.99
C SER A 1080 -42.29 -16.21 26.80
N ASP A 1081 -41.42 -17.09 26.30
CA ASP A 1081 -40.97 -18.31 26.99
C ASP A 1081 -39.59 -18.10 27.62
N GLY A 1082 -39.53 -17.27 28.66
CA GLY A 1082 -38.28 -16.99 29.36
C GLY A 1082 -38.42 -16.02 30.54
N ASP A 1083 -37.27 -15.48 30.92
CA ASP A 1083 -37.16 -14.24 31.68
C ASP A 1083 -37.00 -13.07 30.71
N ALA A 1084 -37.55 -11.90 31.02
CA ALA A 1084 -37.67 -10.78 30.07
C ALA A 1084 -36.30 -10.18 29.70
N ASP A 1085 -35.40 -9.99 30.67
CA ASP A 1085 -34.05 -9.48 30.43
C ASP A 1085 -33.22 -10.50 29.63
N SER A 1086 -33.39 -11.79 29.94
CA SER A 1086 -32.78 -12.90 29.19
C SER A 1086 -33.28 -12.98 27.74
N ASN A 1087 -34.58 -12.77 27.51
CA ASN A 1087 -35.20 -12.71 26.19
C ASN A 1087 -34.71 -11.50 25.38
N LEU A 1088 -34.59 -10.33 26.03
CA LEU A 1088 -34.03 -9.13 25.43
C LEU A 1088 -32.57 -9.36 24.99
N ALA A 1089 -31.71 -9.85 25.89
CA ALA A 1089 -30.30 -10.15 25.57
C ALA A 1089 -30.15 -11.21 24.45
N LEU A 1090 -30.97 -12.26 24.47
CA LEU A 1090 -31.00 -13.28 23.41
C LEU A 1090 -31.46 -12.70 22.06
N SER A 1091 -32.36 -11.71 22.07
CA SER A 1091 -32.82 -11.05 20.84
C SER A 1091 -31.74 -10.17 20.21
N VAL A 1092 -30.99 -9.39 21.01
CA VAL A 1092 -29.85 -8.58 20.55
C VAL A 1092 -28.77 -9.49 19.95
N ALA A 1093 -28.35 -10.52 20.69
CA ALA A 1093 -27.30 -11.44 20.24
C ALA A 1093 -27.65 -12.16 18.91
N ARG A 1094 -28.94 -12.38 18.64
CA ARG A 1094 -29.42 -12.94 17.37
C ARG A 1094 -29.35 -11.95 16.21
N ALA A 1095 -29.67 -10.67 16.45
CA ALA A 1095 -29.49 -9.61 15.46
C ALA A 1095 -28.00 -9.41 15.13
N GLU A 1096 -27.13 -9.36 16.15
CA GLU A 1096 -25.68 -9.28 15.99
C GLU A 1096 -25.11 -10.45 15.18
N ALA A 1097 -25.59 -11.68 15.43
CA ALA A 1097 -25.18 -12.86 14.67
C ALA A 1097 -25.52 -12.76 13.18
N VAL A 1098 -26.70 -12.21 12.84
CA VAL A 1098 -27.11 -11.97 11.46
C VAL A 1098 -26.29 -10.85 10.81
N VAL A 1099 -26.03 -9.75 11.52
CA VAL A 1099 -25.13 -8.67 11.05
C VAL A 1099 -23.74 -9.22 10.75
N SER A 1100 -23.15 -10.02 11.65
CA SER A 1100 -21.83 -10.63 11.45
C SER A 1100 -21.78 -11.54 10.21
N GLU A 1101 -22.85 -12.29 9.93
CA GLU A 1101 -22.94 -13.12 8.73
C GLU A 1101 -23.17 -12.31 7.44
N LEU A 1102 -23.81 -11.15 7.50
CA LEU A 1102 -23.96 -10.25 6.34
C LEU A 1102 -22.65 -9.50 6.02
N VAL A 1103 -21.89 -9.09 7.03
CA VAL A 1103 -20.55 -8.49 6.84
C VAL A 1103 -19.60 -9.48 6.15
N LYS A 1104 -19.62 -10.77 6.53
CA LYS A 1104 -18.86 -11.84 5.85
C LYS A 1104 -19.26 -12.04 4.38
N ARG A 1105 -20.44 -11.56 3.97
CA ARG A 1105 -20.97 -11.61 2.60
C ARG A 1105 -20.73 -10.32 1.81
N GLY A 1106 -19.98 -9.37 2.37
CA GLY A 1106 -19.65 -8.10 1.70
C GLY A 1106 -20.71 -7.01 1.83
N VAL A 1107 -21.67 -7.14 2.74
CA VAL A 1107 -22.52 -6.01 3.14
C VAL A 1107 -21.72 -5.11 4.07
N ASP A 1108 -21.67 -3.81 3.77
CA ASP A 1108 -20.93 -2.82 4.55
C ASP A 1108 -21.43 -2.71 6.00
N GLU A 1109 -20.51 -2.84 6.97
CA GLU A 1109 -20.82 -2.81 8.41
C GLU A 1109 -21.35 -1.44 8.85
N GLY A 1110 -20.87 -0.35 8.22
CA GLY A 1110 -21.32 1.02 8.50
C GLY A 1110 -22.79 1.30 8.17
N ARG A 1111 -23.47 0.36 7.49
CA ARG A 1111 -24.89 0.43 7.13
C ARG A 1111 -25.78 -0.55 7.88
N LEU A 1112 -25.22 -1.39 8.76
CA LEU A 1112 -25.94 -2.42 9.51
C LEU A 1112 -26.05 -2.03 10.99
N TYR A 1113 -27.25 -2.08 11.55
CA TYR A 1113 -27.50 -1.84 12.96
C TYR A 1113 -28.25 -3.03 13.56
N ALA A 1114 -27.73 -3.59 14.66
CA ALA A 1114 -28.38 -4.69 15.38
C ALA A 1114 -29.21 -4.17 16.54
N GLU A 1115 -30.48 -4.55 16.61
CA GLU A 1115 -31.41 -4.14 17.67
C GLU A 1115 -32.22 -5.35 18.16
N GLY A 1116 -32.56 -5.37 19.45
CA GLY A 1116 -33.30 -6.47 20.07
C GLY A 1116 -34.49 -5.96 20.88
N PHE A 1117 -35.67 -6.53 20.62
CA PHE A 1117 -36.93 -6.17 21.26
C PHE A 1117 -37.43 -7.22 22.26
N GLY A 1118 -36.72 -8.35 22.41
CA GLY A 1118 -37.18 -9.48 23.21
C GLY A 1118 -38.61 -9.87 22.83
N GLU A 1119 -39.48 -9.95 23.83
CA GLU A 1119 -40.90 -10.27 23.67
C GLU A 1119 -41.83 -9.05 23.54
N THR A 1120 -41.31 -7.81 23.51
CA THR A 1120 -42.15 -6.61 23.65
C THR A 1120 -42.94 -6.24 22.38
N ASP A 1121 -42.59 -6.83 21.23
CA ASP A 1121 -43.30 -6.64 19.95
C ASP A 1121 -43.72 -7.99 19.31
N PRO A 1122 -44.85 -8.57 19.77
CA PRO A 1122 -45.38 -9.83 19.27
C PRO A 1122 -46.35 -9.64 18.09
N ILE A 1123 -46.04 -10.25 16.94
CA ILE A 1123 -46.90 -10.26 15.74
C ILE A 1123 -48.00 -11.35 15.77
N ALA A 1124 -48.00 -12.21 16.79
CA ALA A 1124 -49.02 -13.23 17.03
C ALA A 1124 -49.22 -13.48 18.54
N SER A 1125 -50.34 -14.12 18.90
CA SER A 1125 -50.61 -14.52 20.29
C SER A 1125 -49.57 -15.53 20.81
N ASN A 1126 -48.90 -15.19 21.91
CA ASN A 1126 -47.99 -16.08 22.64
C ASN A 1126 -48.72 -17.25 23.33
N ASP A 1127 -50.06 -17.31 23.31
CA ASP A 1127 -50.84 -18.40 23.90
C ASP A 1127 -50.80 -19.70 23.06
N THR A 1128 -50.31 -19.62 21.82
CA THR A 1128 -50.26 -20.74 20.86
C THR A 1128 -48.83 -21.05 20.44
N ARG A 1129 -48.50 -22.33 20.21
CA ARG A 1129 -47.15 -22.73 19.74
C ARG A 1129 -46.84 -22.09 18.38
N GLU A 1130 -47.87 -22.01 17.55
CA GLU A 1130 -47.84 -21.50 16.19
C GLU A 1130 -47.68 -19.96 16.17
N GLY A 1131 -48.20 -19.25 17.17
CA GLY A 1131 -47.96 -17.82 17.38
C GLY A 1131 -46.57 -17.54 17.98
N LYS A 1132 -46.15 -18.29 19.01
CA LYS A 1132 -44.78 -18.22 19.54
C LYS A 1132 -43.71 -18.43 18.45
N ALA A 1133 -43.94 -19.39 17.55
CA ALA A 1133 -43.06 -19.65 16.40
C ALA A 1133 -43.01 -18.50 15.36
N LYS A 1134 -43.99 -17.58 15.35
CA LYS A 1134 -43.94 -16.34 14.56
C LYS A 1134 -43.26 -15.19 15.31
N ASN A 1135 -43.37 -15.15 16.63
CA ASN A 1135 -42.77 -14.09 17.45
C ASN A 1135 -41.24 -14.23 17.54
N ARG A 1136 -40.72 -15.46 17.61
CA ARG A 1136 -39.28 -15.76 17.46
C ARG A 1136 -38.83 -15.52 16.01
N ARG A 1137 -38.49 -14.27 15.67
CA ARG A 1137 -38.16 -13.85 14.29
C ARG A 1137 -36.96 -12.90 14.22
N ILE A 1138 -36.42 -12.74 13.03
CA ILE A 1138 -35.61 -11.59 12.62
C ILE A 1138 -36.44 -10.77 11.65
N ALA A 1139 -36.67 -9.50 11.97
CA ALA A 1139 -37.25 -8.51 11.08
C ALA A 1139 -36.15 -7.56 10.57
N PHE A 1140 -36.47 -6.79 9.53
CA PHE A 1140 -35.56 -5.85 8.91
C PHE A 1140 -36.30 -4.56 8.57
N GLU A 1141 -35.78 -3.42 9.03
CA GLU A 1141 -36.27 -2.10 8.67
C GLU A 1141 -35.21 -1.37 7.83
N ILE A 1142 -35.64 -0.80 6.69
CA ILE A 1142 -34.73 -0.23 5.68
C ILE A 1142 -35.02 1.27 5.51
N THR A 1143 -34.12 2.08 6.03
CA THR A 1143 -34.20 3.54 6.07
C THR A 1143 -33.34 4.21 5.00
N GLU A 1144 -33.73 5.43 4.62
CA GLU A 1144 -32.91 6.37 3.87
C GLU A 1144 -32.44 7.47 4.83
N GLU A 1145 -31.34 8.14 4.48
CA GLU A 1145 -30.68 9.21 5.24
C GLU A 1145 -31.52 10.50 5.32
#